data_AF-A0AAN6LIU5-F1
#
_entry.id   AF-A0AAN6LIU5-F1
#
_cell.length_a   1.000
_cell.length_b   1.000
_cell.length_c   1.000
_cell.angle_alpha   90.00
_cell.angle_beta   90.00
_cell.angle_gamma   90.00
#
_symmetry.space_group_name_H-M   'P 1'
#
loop_
_entity.id
_entity.type
_entity.pdbx_description
1 polymer ?
#
loop_
_entity_poly.entity_id
_entity_poly.type
_entity_poly.pdbx_seq_one_letter_code
_entity_poly.pdbx_strand_id
1 'polypeptide(L)'
;MSQFKRIIATLWLVMQLVAATPMPELQPLPREVWSGKSAKVPDLSSRAIDQAAATDAMTPAEMEEFVWASSDRPGEKAVVVSLVSWSKPNERIIALDKLDLFIESASCTADDMSVKLINSLVYYVAKGIWDWVNFNDMNAFVLVPSSKKCGENREQQPWMVRSITFEDETRTIHMEATKSTWKKVMQTVTLDFGEVVLGSKGLVKRDIIPDFSERFRLGVGATLPTRIFGWSVNKGPLKGNLTANCNECGTQGTLVFSGHVEASLGWTGLDIDRFEVSVQPEGVGVNVELELLFEAHLDYRKWVKPSQEITLLEIPISGWNIPGILEFGPRIQLNAGYEIGYISGTASATAGISATIPDTAIAKLDLLSEDSVEVSGWAPVIETQPLQVQAQVDAEASVYTEIALSVSLTVFDDNGFGVDLALKVPEVTATLTAGFNTAGFCPNEANIFGIKLDVNVGADLDLEAWREIDGDRKTLFDVDIFEKPDLYTFPQVCLAFDDVAPGYCLGGQPEEDDEDDDDDPDHFVKKLRGIRGMSTRPLDYELTPRQDPDTGRNPIAVKCDKSKKVTILKYPGPTELATDKDEKVPIIVPEGISCGEASENCDPNVNITVITDQDGQRAIVDQTGLLDQEKWASEHVYEANWVRDYINYLQKRLNNNNPGGPCHAAVGRFWDALNPTYTPPGGATAKDKYVEALTQHLGTVNTAYEPRMAVIQQRLNNLKYLMFSKWNLVGPGREKVINTPGKWTCELARISATCKYFAHPLVQEALKKSILGIEEVLDIADSDPNMKEDGISFKQIHKDFYEEFYNNATEWTRQKLGDYAKAMLDKGGVPDDFEDEITRIRDDEAYRKELCPQTKREGW
;
A
#
# COMPACT_ATOMS: atom_id res chain seq x y z
N MET A 1 -21.68 19.78 7.23
CA MET A 1 -20.44 19.66 8.04
C MET A 1 -20.66 19.08 9.45
N SER A 2 -21.66 19.53 10.22
CA SER A 2 -21.92 19.01 11.58
C SER A 2 -22.29 17.52 11.64
N GLN A 3 -23.09 17.01 10.69
CA GLN A 3 -23.44 15.58 10.63
C GLN A 3 -22.26 14.67 10.27
N PHE A 4 -21.34 15.13 9.42
CA PHE A 4 -20.16 14.36 9.03
C PHE A 4 -19.19 14.19 10.22
N LYS A 5 -19.03 15.24 11.04
CA LYS A 5 -18.24 15.17 12.28
C LYS A 5 -18.86 14.24 13.33
N ARG A 6 -20.20 14.17 13.41
CA ARG A 6 -20.89 13.21 14.29
C ARG A 6 -20.72 11.78 13.82
N ILE A 7 -20.82 11.51 12.51
CA ILE A 7 -20.63 10.16 11.97
C ILE A 7 -19.19 9.67 12.20
N ILE A 8 -18.18 10.52 11.96
CA ILE A 8 -16.77 10.19 12.25
C ILE A 8 -16.55 9.98 13.74
N ALA A 9 -17.10 10.85 14.61
CA ALA A 9 -16.97 10.66 16.06
C ALA A 9 -17.68 9.40 16.55
N THR A 10 -18.80 9.00 15.93
CA THR A 10 -19.53 7.78 16.29
C THR A 10 -18.79 6.53 15.79
N LEU A 11 -18.23 6.56 14.57
CA LEU A 11 -17.37 5.49 14.05
C LEU A 11 -16.07 5.36 14.84
N TRP A 12 -15.47 6.48 15.28
CA TRP A 12 -14.30 6.48 16.15
C TRP A 12 -14.62 5.95 17.56
N LEU A 13 -15.79 6.30 18.13
CA LEU A 13 -16.26 5.72 19.38
C LEU A 13 -16.59 4.22 19.26
N VAL A 14 -17.12 3.79 18.12
CA VAL A 14 -17.41 2.38 17.83
C VAL A 14 -16.15 1.57 17.56
N MET A 15 -15.11 2.16 16.94
CA MET A 15 -13.76 1.56 16.83
C MET A 15 -13.05 1.48 18.19
N GLN A 16 -13.30 2.41 19.11
CA GLN A 16 -12.85 2.30 20.51
C GLN A 16 -13.70 1.34 21.36
N LEU A 17 -14.81 0.82 20.82
CA LEU A 17 -15.71 -0.14 21.47
C LEU A 17 -15.53 -1.57 20.97
N VAL A 18 -14.43 -1.89 20.28
CA VAL A 18 -13.86 -3.24 20.40
C VAL A 18 -13.38 -3.33 21.85
N ALA A 19 -14.32 -3.62 22.74
CA ALA A 19 -14.03 -3.79 24.15
C ALA A 19 -12.99 -4.90 24.20
N ALA A 20 -11.77 -4.56 24.62
CA ALA A 20 -10.90 -5.53 25.26
C ALA A 20 -11.80 -6.27 26.24
N THR A 21 -12.14 -7.52 25.94
CA THR A 21 -12.96 -8.30 26.86
C THR A 21 -12.16 -8.31 28.16
N PRO A 22 -12.71 -7.78 29.27
CA PRO A 22 -11.95 -7.71 30.51
C PRO A 22 -11.47 -9.12 30.81
N MET A 23 -10.16 -9.31 30.92
CA MET A 23 -9.58 -10.60 31.27
C MET A 23 -10.30 -11.10 32.52
N PRO A 24 -10.86 -12.32 32.54
CA PRO A 24 -11.52 -12.84 33.72
C PRO A 24 -10.58 -12.78 34.92
N GLU A 25 -10.96 -11.97 35.91
CA GLU A 25 -10.24 -11.83 37.16
C GLU A 25 -10.36 -13.13 37.96
N LEU A 26 -9.21 -13.74 38.29
CA LEU A 26 -9.21 -14.95 39.11
C LEU A 26 -9.74 -14.61 40.50
N GLN A 27 -10.60 -15.48 41.02
CA GLN A 27 -11.27 -15.24 42.28
C GLN A 27 -10.48 -15.85 43.45
N PRO A 28 -10.31 -15.12 44.56
CA PRO A 28 -9.77 -15.63 45.81
C PRO A 28 -10.42 -16.94 46.27
N LEU A 29 -9.65 -18.03 46.31
CA LEU A 29 -10.11 -19.32 46.82
C LEU A 29 -10.11 -19.30 48.36
N PRO A 30 -11.24 -19.68 49.00
CA PRO A 30 -11.30 -19.70 50.46
C PRO A 30 -10.38 -20.80 51.02
N ARG A 31 -9.69 -20.49 52.12
CA ARG A 31 -8.67 -21.36 52.74
C ARG A 31 -9.14 -22.77 53.08
N GLU A 32 -10.42 -22.91 53.42
CA GLU A 32 -11.08 -24.20 53.67
C GLU A 32 -11.10 -25.14 52.46
N VAL A 33 -11.03 -24.59 51.24
CA VAL A 33 -11.01 -25.37 50.00
C VAL A 33 -9.61 -25.93 49.77
N TRP A 34 -8.55 -25.15 50.00
CA TRP A 34 -7.20 -25.52 49.55
C TRP A 34 -6.21 -25.96 50.64
N SER A 35 -6.40 -25.59 51.91
CA SER A 35 -5.37 -25.84 52.94
C SER A 35 -5.26 -27.28 53.44
N GLY A 36 -6.08 -28.22 52.94
CA GLY A 36 -6.11 -29.64 53.33
C GLY A 36 -6.52 -29.92 54.78
N LYS A 37 -6.56 -28.90 55.64
CA LYS A 37 -7.23 -28.93 56.95
C LYS A 37 -8.72 -28.82 56.69
N SER A 38 -9.36 -29.96 56.44
CA SER A 38 -10.81 -30.07 56.29
C SER A 38 -11.49 -29.15 57.31
N ALA A 39 -12.10 -28.08 56.83
CA ALA A 39 -13.11 -27.36 57.57
C ALA A 39 -14.32 -28.28 57.68
N LYS A 40 -14.20 -29.35 58.48
CA LYS A 40 -15.28 -29.56 59.43
C LYS A 40 -15.26 -28.30 60.25
N VAL A 41 -16.10 -27.32 59.88
CA VAL A 41 -16.67 -26.39 60.84
C VAL A 41 -17.17 -27.31 61.94
N PRO A 42 -16.43 -27.48 63.04
CA PRO A 42 -17.02 -28.23 64.12
C PRO A 42 -18.18 -27.34 64.54
N ASP A 43 -19.30 -27.95 64.90
CA ASP A 43 -20.36 -27.26 65.63
C ASP A 43 -19.76 -26.81 66.97
N LEU A 44 -18.91 -25.78 66.92
CA LEU A 44 -18.25 -25.14 68.03
C LEU A 44 -19.32 -24.23 68.63
N SER A 45 -20.32 -24.87 69.23
CA SER A 45 -20.91 -24.34 70.45
C SER A 45 -19.76 -23.77 71.30
N SER A 46 -20.00 -22.60 71.88
CA SER A 46 -19.06 -21.65 72.48
C SER A 46 -18.16 -22.15 73.63
N ARG A 47 -17.87 -23.46 73.72
CA ARG A 47 -17.23 -24.14 74.86
C ARG A 47 -15.94 -24.90 74.55
N ALA A 48 -15.43 -24.92 73.31
CA ALA A 48 -14.18 -25.65 73.01
C ALA A 48 -13.15 -24.83 72.21
N ILE A 49 -13.18 -23.49 72.29
CA ILE A 49 -12.03 -22.67 71.91
C ILE A 49 -11.11 -22.60 73.13
N ASP A 50 -10.00 -23.34 73.10
CA ASP A 50 -8.97 -23.19 74.12
C ASP A 50 -7.99 -22.06 73.77
N GLN A 51 -7.20 -21.64 74.77
CA GLN A 51 -6.24 -20.56 74.62
C GLN A 51 -5.15 -20.90 73.61
N ALA A 52 -4.76 -22.17 73.47
CA ALA A 52 -3.69 -22.58 72.56
C ALA A 52 -4.12 -22.42 71.09
N ALA A 53 -5.34 -22.84 70.74
CA ALA A 53 -5.90 -22.66 69.40
C ALA A 53 -6.11 -21.18 69.06
N ALA A 54 -6.55 -20.36 70.02
CA ALA A 54 -6.67 -18.92 69.84
C ALA A 54 -5.29 -18.24 69.66
N THR A 55 -4.28 -18.64 70.43
CA THR A 55 -2.91 -18.12 70.30
C THR A 55 -2.29 -18.50 68.96
N ASP A 56 -2.43 -19.75 68.51
CA ASP A 56 -1.91 -20.21 67.22
C ASP A 56 -2.53 -19.40 66.06
N ALA A 57 -3.85 -19.24 66.05
CA ALA A 57 -4.54 -18.50 65.00
C ALA A 57 -4.20 -16.99 65.01
N MET A 58 -4.12 -16.36 66.18
CA MET A 58 -3.90 -14.92 66.33
C MET A 58 -2.44 -14.50 66.16
N THR A 59 -1.49 -15.44 66.16
CA THR A 59 -0.07 -15.13 66.01
C THR A 59 0.22 -14.64 64.58
N PRO A 60 0.72 -13.40 64.41
CA PRO A 60 1.10 -12.88 63.10
C PRO A 60 2.22 -13.73 62.50
N ALA A 61 2.09 -14.09 61.22
CA ALA A 61 3.03 -14.97 60.55
C ALA A 61 4.14 -14.19 59.82
N GLU A 62 5.31 -14.80 59.66
CA GLU A 62 6.38 -14.29 58.78
C GLU A 62 6.15 -14.67 57.31
N MET A 63 5.22 -15.60 57.07
CA MET A 63 4.95 -16.20 55.77
C MET A 63 3.47 -16.55 55.68
N GLU A 64 2.84 -16.24 54.55
CA GLU A 64 1.48 -16.66 54.22
C GLU A 64 1.35 -17.13 52.78
N GLU A 65 0.33 -17.96 52.54
CA GLU A 65 -0.02 -18.49 51.23
C GLU A 65 -1.44 -18.05 50.88
N PHE A 66 -1.62 -17.56 49.65
CA PHE A 66 -2.86 -17.06 49.09
C PHE A 66 -3.10 -17.75 47.75
N VAL A 67 -4.34 -18.10 47.45
CA VAL A 67 -4.68 -18.86 46.25
C VAL A 67 -5.86 -18.20 45.55
N TRP A 68 -5.77 -18.05 44.23
CA TRP A 68 -6.84 -17.61 43.34
C TRP A 68 -7.17 -18.69 42.33
N ALA A 69 -8.42 -18.73 41.87
CA ALA A 69 -8.81 -19.66 40.82
C ALA A 69 -9.90 -19.12 39.88
N SER A 70 -9.97 -19.70 38.69
CA SER A 70 -10.99 -19.35 37.68
C SER A 70 -12.39 -19.91 38.00
N SER A 71 -12.48 -20.88 38.92
CA SER A 71 -13.72 -21.45 39.45
C SER A 71 -13.48 -21.95 40.88
N ASP A 72 -14.51 -21.97 41.72
CA ASP A 72 -14.50 -22.58 43.07
C ASP A 72 -15.36 -23.85 43.13
N ARG A 73 -15.87 -24.33 41.99
CA ARG A 73 -16.79 -25.47 41.91
C ARG A 73 -16.05 -26.82 41.92
N PRO A 74 -16.45 -27.75 42.79
CA PRO A 74 -15.87 -29.09 42.80
C PRO A 74 -16.09 -29.84 41.48
N GLY A 75 -15.06 -30.51 40.97
CA GLY A 75 -15.06 -31.34 39.77
C GLY A 75 -14.76 -30.60 38.47
N GLU A 76 -14.72 -29.25 38.49
CA GLU A 76 -14.32 -28.45 37.34
C GLU A 76 -12.79 -28.34 37.27
N LYS A 77 -12.25 -28.26 36.03
CA LYS A 77 -10.89 -27.80 35.80
C LYS A 77 -10.85 -26.29 36.03
N ALA A 78 -9.97 -25.84 36.89
CA ALA A 78 -9.75 -24.43 37.18
C ALA A 78 -8.27 -24.09 36.99
N VAL A 79 -8.02 -22.90 36.42
CA VAL A 79 -6.71 -22.25 36.52
C VAL A 79 -6.55 -21.79 37.95
N VAL A 80 -5.42 -22.10 38.58
CA VAL A 80 -5.08 -21.76 39.95
C VAL A 80 -3.74 -21.05 39.99
N VAL A 81 -3.67 -19.98 40.79
CA VAL A 81 -2.43 -19.26 41.10
C VAL A 81 -2.24 -19.29 42.60
N SER A 82 -1.06 -19.70 43.06
CA SER A 82 -0.62 -19.63 44.45
C SER A 82 0.46 -18.56 44.61
N LEU A 83 0.27 -17.69 45.60
CA LEU A 83 1.22 -16.69 46.06
C LEU A 83 1.67 -17.05 47.46
N VAL A 84 2.95 -17.32 47.62
CA VAL A 84 3.58 -17.42 48.93
C VAL A 84 4.35 -16.14 49.19
N SER A 85 4.01 -15.41 50.25
CA SER A 85 4.59 -14.12 50.58
C SER A 85 5.27 -14.16 51.95
N TRP A 86 6.50 -13.66 52.03
CA TRP A 86 7.24 -13.46 53.26
C TRP A 86 7.26 -11.99 53.65
N SER A 87 7.08 -11.71 54.94
CA SER A 87 7.11 -10.35 55.47
C SER A 87 8.52 -9.80 55.64
N LYS A 88 8.64 -8.48 55.74
CA LYS A 88 9.90 -7.83 56.12
C LYS A 88 10.25 -8.11 57.59
N PRO A 89 11.51 -7.93 58.01
CA PRO A 89 11.94 -8.28 59.37
C PRO A 89 11.11 -7.69 60.52
N ASN A 90 10.60 -6.46 60.37
CA ASN A 90 9.78 -5.75 61.39
C ASN A 90 8.27 -5.76 61.08
N GLU A 91 7.85 -6.49 60.05
CA GLU A 91 6.45 -6.60 59.63
C GLU A 91 6.00 -8.05 59.83
N ARG A 92 4.70 -8.26 60.02
CA ARG A 92 4.11 -9.62 60.08
C ARG A 92 2.78 -9.66 59.35
N ILE A 93 2.42 -10.80 58.78
CA ILE A 93 1.19 -10.97 58.00
C ILE A 93 0.08 -11.56 58.88
N ILE A 94 -1.11 -10.99 58.77
CA ILE A 94 -2.36 -11.53 59.34
C ILE A 94 -3.36 -11.69 58.21
N ALA A 95 -3.68 -12.93 57.86
CA ALA A 95 -4.76 -13.25 56.93
C ALA A 95 -6.06 -13.50 57.72
N LEU A 96 -7.10 -12.70 57.47
CA LEU A 96 -8.33 -12.76 58.27
C LEU A 96 -9.12 -14.06 58.09
N ASP A 97 -8.96 -14.75 56.97
CA ASP A 97 -9.54 -16.08 56.74
C ASP A 97 -9.06 -17.17 57.71
N LYS A 98 -7.83 -17.06 58.25
CA LYS A 98 -7.35 -17.91 59.36
C LYS A 98 -8.13 -17.67 60.65
N LEU A 99 -8.67 -16.47 60.79
CA LEU A 99 -9.36 -15.99 61.97
C LEU A 99 -10.88 -16.14 61.85
N ASP A 100 -11.41 -16.69 60.76
CA ASP A 100 -12.84 -16.70 60.46
C ASP A 100 -13.70 -17.30 61.59
N LEU A 101 -13.19 -18.32 62.30
CA LEU A 101 -13.88 -18.95 63.43
C LEU A 101 -13.89 -18.10 64.72
N PHE A 102 -13.04 -17.08 64.79
CA PHE A 102 -12.80 -16.24 65.96
C PHE A 102 -13.42 -14.84 65.83
N ILE A 103 -13.75 -14.43 64.60
CA ILE A 103 -14.36 -13.14 64.28
C ILE A 103 -15.88 -13.24 64.42
N GLU A 104 -16.52 -12.29 65.09
CA GLU A 104 -17.98 -12.12 65.10
C GLU A 104 -18.42 -11.34 63.85
N SER A 105 -17.78 -10.21 63.57
CA SER A 105 -17.97 -9.35 62.41
C SER A 105 -16.69 -8.56 62.11
N ALA A 106 -16.50 -8.09 60.87
CA ALA A 106 -15.39 -7.23 60.50
C ALA A 106 -15.87 -6.09 59.58
N SER A 107 -15.16 -4.97 59.61
CA SER A 107 -15.27 -3.87 58.65
C SER A 107 -13.90 -3.70 58.01
N CYS A 108 -13.83 -3.75 56.68
CA CYS A 108 -12.57 -3.84 55.95
C CYS A 108 -12.51 -2.78 54.85
N THR A 109 -12.74 -1.52 55.24
CA THR A 109 -12.78 -0.36 54.33
C THR A 109 -11.68 0.63 54.67
N ALA A 110 -11.44 1.60 53.79
CA ALA A 110 -10.41 2.63 54.02
C ALA A 110 -10.70 3.51 55.24
N ASP A 111 -11.99 3.76 55.51
CA ASP A 111 -12.43 4.63 56.61
C ASP A 111 -12.66 3.87 57.92
N ASP A 112 -12.85 2.54 57.85
CA ASP A 112 -13.14 1.67 58.99
C ASP A 112 -12.55 0.28 58.75
N MET A 113 -11.38 0.04 59.36
CA MET A 113 -10.71 -1.25 59.42
C MET A 113 -10.79 -1.78 60.85
N SER A 114 -11.75 -2.66 61.11
CA SER A 114 -12.04 -3.14 62.47
C SER A 114 -12.49 -4.59 62.50
N VAL A 115 -12.19 -5.29 63.58
CA VAL A 115 -12.55 -6.70 63.79
C VAL A 115 -13.16 -6.86 65.18
N LYS A 116 -14.38 -7.38 65.23
CA LYS A 116 -15.07 -7.75 66.47
C LYS A 116 -14.87 -9.25 66.74
N LEU A 117 -14.44 -9.61 67.95
CA LEU A 117 -14.14 -11.00 68.30
C LEU A 117 -15.28 -11.69 69.07
N ILE A 118 -15.45 -12.99 68.82
CA ILE A 118 -16.60 -13.78 69.26
C ILE A 118 -16.73 -13.90 70.79
N ASN A 119 -15.63 -13.81 71.54
CA ASN A 119 -15.63 -13.84 72.99
C ASN A 119 -14.41 -13.12 73.60
N SER A 120 -14.48 -12.85 74.90
CA SER A 120 -13.44 -12.10 75.63
C SER A 120 -12.09 -12.81 75.71
N LEU A 121 -12.04 -14.15 75.78
CA LEU A 121 -10.77 -14.89 75.81
C LEU A 121 -9.97 -14.62 74.55
N VAL A 122 -10.62 -14.79 73.39
CA VAL A 122 -10.04 -14.57 72.06
C VAL A 122 -9.63 -13.10 71.90
N TYR A 123 -10.45 -12.17 72.39
CA TYR A 123 -10.13 -10.74 72.40
C TYR A 123 -8.88 -10.40 73.20
N TYR A 124 -8.75 -10.90 74.43
CA TYR A 124 -7.56 -10.62 75.24
C TYR A 124 -6.30 -11.33 74.72
N VAL A 125 -6.44 -12.49 74.08
CA VAL A 125 -5.32 -13.14 73.37
C VAL A 125 -4.86 -12.27 72.20
N ALA A 126 -5.79 -11.82 71.34
CA ALA A 126 -5.46 -10.92 70.23
C ALA A 126 -4.82 -9.62 70.75
N LYS A 127 -5.37 -9.00 71.81
CA LYS A 127 -4.79 -7.82 72.46
C LYS A 127 -3.36 -8.04 72.94
N GLY A 128 -3.10 -9.16 73.61
CA GLY A 128 -1.75 -9.48 74.10
C GLY A 128 -0.71 -9.69 72.99
N ILE A 129 -1.14 -10.15 71.81
CA ILE A 129 -0.24 -10.44 70.68
C ILE A 129 -0.12 -9.22 69.75
N TRP A 130 -1.22 -8.55 69.46
CA TRP A 130 -1.28 -7.50 68.43
C TRP A 130 -0.85 -6.14 68.94
N ASP A 131 -0.96 -5.86 70.25
CA ASP A 131 -0.56 -4.57 70.83
C ASP A 131 0.95 -4.27 70.67
N TRP A 132 1.75 -5.29 70.36
CA TRP A 132 3.16 -5.14 69.97
C TRP A 132 3.37 -4.11 68.86
N VAL A 133 2.41 -3.95 67.94
CA VAL A 133 2.50 -2.95 66.86
C VAL A 133 2.60 -1.52 67.40
N ASN A 134 2.00 -1.25 68.56
CA ASN A 134 2.01 0.06 69.19
C ASN A 134 3.30 0.35 69.97
N PHE A 135 4.18 -0.65 70.17
CA PHE A 135 5.37 -0.51 71.01
C PHE A 135 6.56 0.12 70.28
N ASN A 136 6.55 0.13 68.95
CA ASN A 136 7.61 0.72 68.13
C ASN A 136 7.05 1.14 66.77
N ASP A 137 7.35 2.36 66.33
CA ASP A 137 6.88 2.90 65.05
C ASP A 137 7.35 2.11 63.80
N MET A 138 8.37 1.24 63.96
CA MET A 138 8.82 0.31 62.93
C MET A 138 8.00 -0.98 62.85
N ASN A 139 7.23 -1.32 63.90
CA ASN A 139 6.39 -2.51 63.92
C ASN A 139 5.13 -2.23 63.08
N ALA A 140 4.78 -3.17 62.20
CA ALA A 140 3.55 -3.08 61.42
C ALA A 140 2.94 -4.46 61.17
N PHE A 141 1.63 -4.50 60.91
CA PHE A 141 0.98 -5.66 60.31
C PHE A 141 0.68 -5.45 58.84
N VAL A 142 0.81 -6.53 58.08
CA VAL A 142 0.22 -6.68 56.77
C VAL A 142 -1.08 -7.46 56.97
N LEU A 143 -2.19 -6.73 57.03
CA LEU A 143 -3.52 -7.31 57.16
C LEU A 143 -4.07 -7.64 55.77
N VAL A 144 -4.51 -8.87 55.58
CA VAL A 144 -5.15 -9.31 54.33
C VAL A 144 -6.63 -9.60 54.62
N PRO A 145 -7.58 -8.84 54.05
CA PRO A 145 -9.00 -8.94 54.36
C PRO A 145 -9.69 -10.10 53.64
N SER A 146 -9.08 -11.30 53.68
CA SER A 146 -9.53 -12.52 52.99
C SER A 146 -10.78 -13.17 53.59
N SER A 147 -11.28 -12.69 54.73
CA SER A 147 -12.45 -13.21 55.42
C SER A 147 -13.75 -12.91 54.66
N LYS A 148 -14.69 -13.86 54.65
CA LYS A 148 -16.07 -13.62 54.16
C LYS A 148 -16.82 -12.56 54.98
N LYS A 149 -16.33 -12.24 56.18
CA LYS A 149 -16.93 -11.24 57.08
C LYS A 149 -16.52 -9.80 56.74
N CYS A 150 -15.61 -9.61 55.78
CA CYS A 150 -15.16 -8.31 55.30
C CYS A 150 -16.01 -7.72 54.15
N GLY A 151 -16.96 -8.47 53.56
CA GLY A 151 -17.81 -8.00 52.44
C GLY A 151 -18.06 -9.08 51.38
N GLU A 152 -18.84 -8.75 50.32
CA GLU A 152 -19.19 -9.69 49.23
C GLU A 152 -18.01 -9.98 48.27
N ASN A 153 -17.04 -9.07 48.16
CA ASN A 153 -15.83 -9.25 47.36
C ASN A 153 -14.67 -9.57 48.31
N ARG A 154 -14.12 -10.79 48.23
CA ARG A 154 -13.02 -11.26 49.10
C ARG A 154 -11.68 -10.64 48.70
N GLU A 155 -11.51 -9.34 48.90
CA GLU A 155 -10.28 -8.66 48.48
C GLU A 155 -9.04 -9.25 49.19
N GLN A 156 -8.07 -9.76 48.42
CA GLN A 156 -6.78 -10.23 48.95
C GLN A 156 -5.68 -9.16 48.79
N GLN A 157 -6.06 -7.89 48.60
CA GLN A 157 -5.09 -6.79 48.57
C GLN A 157 -4.62 -6.47 50.00
N PRO A 158 -3.31 -6.28 50.22
CA PRO A 158 -2.76 -6.10 51.56
C PRO A 158 -2.99 -4.68 52.08
N TRP A 159 -3.22 -4.59 53.38
CA TRP A 159 -3.33 -3.34 54.14
C TRP A 159 -2.22 -3.27 55.17
N MET A 160 -1.57 -2.12 55.26
CA MET A 160 -0.49 -1.92 56.22
C MET A 160 -1.03 -1.20 57.45
N VAL A 161 -1.01 -1.90 58.59
CA VAL A 161 -1.49 -1.45 59.89
C VAL A 161 -0.32 -0.97 60.73
N ARG A 162 -0.36 0.29 61.16
CA ARG A 162 0.72 0.89 61.97
C ARG A 162 0.34 1.09 63.43
N SER A 163 -0.95 1.12 63.73
CA SER A 163 -1.48 1.39 65.06
C SER A 163 -2.78 0.66 65.26
N ILE A 164 -3.02 0.23 66.50
CA ILE A 164 -4.23 -0.48 66.89
C ILE A 164 -4.80 0.12 68.17
N THR A 165 -6.13 0.24 68.21
CA THR A 165 -6.85 0.60 69.42
C THR A 165 -7.83 -0.50 69.81
N PHE A 166 -7.97 -0.70 71.12
CA PHE A 166 -8.67 -1.83 71.71
C PHE A 166 -9.90 -1.34 72.49
N GLU A 167 -11.09 -1.75 72.06
CA GLU A 167 -12.36 -1.41 72.72
C GLU A 167 -12.90 -2.61 73.53
N ASP A 168 -12.56 -2.63 74.82
CA ASP A 168 -12.78 -3.78 75.69
C ASP A 168 -14.29 -4.12 75.89
N GLU A 169 -15.17 -3.12 75.87
CA GLU A 169 -16.62 -3.32 76.08
C GLU A 169 -17.28 -4.06 74.91
N THR A 170 -16.92 -3.69 73.69
CA THR A 170 -17.50 -4.23 72.46
C THR A 170 -16.72 -5.43 71.93
N ARG A 171 -15.51 -5.67 72.46
CA ARG A 171 -14.52 -6.65 71.97
C ARG A 171 -14.09 -6.36 70.54
N THR A 172 -14.02 -5.09 70.21
CA THR A 172 -13.67 -4.61 68.88
C THR A 172 -12.23 -4.10 68.89
N ILE A 173 -11.48 -4.50 67.87
CA ILE A 173 -10.13 -4.05 67.59
C ILE A 173 -10.22 -3.13 66.38
N HIS A 174 -9.84 -1.86 66.55
CA HIS A 174 -9.80 -0.87 65.47
C HIS A 174 -8.36 -0.67 65.01
N MET A 175 -8.12 -0.67 63.71
CA MET A 175 -6.80 -0.65 63.11
C MET A 175 -6.64 0.60 62.25
N GLU A 176 -5.54 1.32 62.43
CA GLU A 176 -5.13 2.37 61.49
C GLU A 176 -4.40 1.71 60.32
N ALA A 177 -5.17 1.43 59.27
CA ALA A 177 -4.72 0.66 58.12
C ALA A 177 -4.72 1.50 56.84
N THR A 178 -3.67 1.39 56.04
CA THR A 178 -3.59 2.02 54.72
C THR A 178 -3.49 0.95 53.64
N LYS A 179 -4.28 1.09 52.57
CA LYS A 179 -4.24 0.16 51.43
C LYS A 179 -2.83 0.17 50.82
N SER A 180 -2.27 -1.01 50.61
CA SER A 180 -0.93 -1.20 50.07
C SER A 180 -0.99 -2.15 48.87
N THR A 181 0.18 -2.49 48.32
CA THR A 181 0.34 -3.48 47.26
C THR A 181 1.25 -4.60 47.75
N TRP A 182 1.11 -5.81 47.18
CA TRP A 182 1.96 -6.96 47.51
C TRP A 182 3.45 -6.61 47.40
N LYS A 183 3.83 -5.96 46.31
CA LYS A 183 5.16 -5.38 46.08
C LYS A 183 5.71 -4.55 47.25
N LYS A 184 4.87 -3.76 47.93
CA LYS A 184 5.33 -2.87 49.02
C LYS A 184 5.51 -3.58 50.35
N VAL A 185 4.80 -4.69 50.58
CA VAL A 185 4.71 -5.35 51.89
C VAL A 185 5.51 -6.66 51.97
N MET A 186 5.90 -7.22 50.84
CA MET A 186 6.66 -8.47 50.79
C MET A 186 8.18 -8.24 50.84
N GLN A 187 8.89 -9.19 51.43
CA GLN A 187 10.35 -9.32 51.37
C GLN A 187 10.77 -10.34 50.32
N THR A 188 10.06 -11.46 50.24
CA THR A 188 10.25 -12.52 49.24
C THR A 188 8.87 -12.99 48.83
N VAL A 189 8.77 -13.46 47.59
CA VAL A 189 7.55 -14.00 47.03
C VAL A 189 7.84 -15.17 46.10
N THR A 190 7.00 -16.18 46.16
CA THR A 190 6.95 -17.28 45.19
C THR A 190 5.57 -17.28 44.55
N LEU A 191 5.55 -17.33 43.23
CA LEU A 191 4.34 -17.40 42.42
C LEU A 191 4.38 -18.69 41.59
N ASP A 192 3.38 -19.54 41.83
CA ASP A 192 3.15 -20.77 41.09
C ASP A 192 1.76 -20.72 40.43
N PHE A 193 1.64 -21.18 39.19
CA PHE A 193 0.37 -21.15 38.46
C PHE A 193 0.19 -22.38 37.55
N GLY A 194 -1.04 -22.90 37.44
CA GLY A 194 -1.36 -24.12 36.67
C GLY A 194 -2.85 -24.46 36.61
N GLU A 195 -3.21 -25.57 35.95
CA GLU A 195 -4.58 -26.12 35.93
C GLU A 195 -4.74 -27.28 36.92
N VAL A 196 -5.80 -27.28 37.74
CA VAL A 196 -6.13 -28.39 38.64
C VAL A 196 -7.61 -28.75 38.61
N VAL A 197 -7.94 -30.02 38.85
CA VAL A 197 -9.33 -30.48 39.04
C VAL A 197 -9.72 -30.34 40.50
N LEU A 198 -10.60 -29.41 40.81
CA LEU A 198 -10.98 -29.14 42.19
C LEU A 198 -11.73 -30.33 42.82
N GLY A 199 -11.36 -30.76 44.01
CA GLY A 199 -12.21 -31.61 44.87
C GLY A 199 -12.28 -33.12 44.58
N SER A 200 -11.48 -33.70 43.67
CA SER A 200 -11.48 -35.15 43.45
C SER A 200 -10.64 -35.90 44.52
N LYS A 201 -11.25 -36.18 45.68
CA LYS A 201 -10.69 -36.88 46.87
C LYS A 201 -9.79 -36.05 47.80
N GLY A 202 -10.32 -34.92 48.29
CA GLY A 202 -9.71 -34.18 49.40
C GLY A 202 -8.38 -33.57 48.99
N LEU A 203 -8.40 -32.27 48.68
CA LEU A 203 -7.24 -31.53 48.23
C LEU A 203 -6.11 -31.64 49.26
N VAL A 204 -5.16 -32.56 49.04
CA VAL A 204 -3.93 -32.61 49.83
C VAL A 204 -3.10 -31.42 49.36
N LYS A 205 -2.30 -30.81 50.23
CA LYS A 205 -1.39 -29.69 49.89
C LYS A 205 -0.50 -29.96 48.66
N ARG A 206 -0.39 -31.23 48.22
CA ARG A 206 0.31 -31.71 47.03
C ARG A 206 -0.51 -31.74 45.73
N ASP A 207 -1.84 -31.68 45.79
CA ASP A 207 -2.73 -31.73 44.61
C ASP A 207 -3.08 -30.33 44.08
N ILE A 208 -2.71 -29.26 44.80
CA ILE A 208 -2.97 -27.86 44.45
C ILE A 208 -1.70 -27.16 43.98
N ILE A 209 -0.56 -27.58 44.54
CA ILE A 209 0.75 -27.22 44.01
C ILE A 209 0.90 -28.06 42.75
N PRO A 210 0.88 -27.46 41.55
CA PRO A 210 1.25 -28.21 40.36
C PRO A 210 2.66 -28.74 40.65
N ASP A 211 2.83 -30.07 40.71
CA ASP A 211 4.12 -30.63 40.31
C ASP A 211 4.44 -29.96 38.98
N PHE A 212 5.63 -29.35 38.77
CA PHE A 212 5.98 -28.58 37.57
C PHE A 212 5.68 -29.31 36.23
N SER A 213 5.35 -30.61 36.31
CA SER A 213 4.73 -31.43 35.29
C SER A 213 3.29 -31.08 34.85
N GLU A 214 2.50 -30.34 35.64
CA GLU A 214 1.11 -30.00 35.29
C GLU A 214 1.03 -28.65 34.60
N ARG A 215 0.49 -28.73 33.40
CA ARG A 215 0.69 -27.83 32.28
C ARG A 215 -0.51 -26.90 32.14
N PHE A 216 -0.30 -25.59 32.10
CA PHE A 216 -1.33 -24.62 31.78
C PHE A 216 -1.67 -24.69 30.28
N ARG A 217 -2.95 -24.79 29.90
CA ARG A 217 -3.36 -25.00 28.50
C ARG A 217 -4.17 -23.82 27.98
N LEU A 218 -3.63 -23.16 26.97
CA LEU A 218 -4.27 -22.05 26.29
C LEU A 218 -4.80 -22.49 24.93
N GLY A 219 -6.13 -22.52 24.76
CA GLY A 219 -6.74 -22.70 23.45
C GLY A 219 -6.49 -21.48 22.57
N VAL A 220 -5.85 -21.68 21.42
CA VAL A 220 -5.58 -20.62 20.42
C VAL A 220 -6.53 -20.70 19.23
N GLY A 221 -7.57 -21.54 19.33
CA GLY A 221 -8.50 -21.80 18.25
C GLY A 221 -9.47 -20.65 18.01
N ALA A 222 -9.54 -20.18 16.78
CA ALA A 222 -10.47 -19.15 16.37
C ALA A 222 -10.84 -19.25 14.89
N THR A 223 -12.07 -18.84 14.55
CA THR A 223 -12.53 -18.76 13.16
C THR A 223 -12.46 -17.31 12.68
N LEU A 224 -11.88 -17.10 11.51
CA LEU A 224 -11.79 -15.78 10.88
C LEU A 224 -13.08 -15.48 10.08
N PRO A 225 -13.47 -14.20 9.95
CA PRO A 225 -14.64 -13.82 9.18
C PRO A 225 -14.45 -14.07 7.69
N THR A 226 -15.52 -14.47 7.00
CA THR A 226 -15.47 -14.82 5.57
C THR A 226 -15.07 -13.66 4.66
N ARG A 227 -15.38 -12.43 5.05
CA ARG A 227 -14.89 -11.23 4.36
C ARG A 227 -13.88 -10.54 5.26
N ILE A 228 -12.62 -10.52 4.84
CA ILE A 228 -11.53 -9.91 5.57
C ILE A 228 -11.58 -8.39 5.41
N PHE A 229 -11.64 -7.90 4.17
CA PHE A 229 -11.86 -6.48 3.90
C PHE A 229 -12.54 -6.24 2.55
N GLY A 230 -13.17 -5.07 2.45
CA GLY A 230 -13.76 -4.57 1.22
C GLY A 230 -13.49 -3.09 1.13
N TRP A 231 -12.58 -2.71 0.23
CA TRP A 231 -12.31 -1.31 -0.06
C TRP A 231 -12.97 -0.96 -1.39
N SER A 232 -13.69 0.16 -1.43
CA SER A 232 -14.25 0.69 -2.67
C SER A 232 -14.03 2.18 -2.72
N VAL A 233 -13.52 2.68 -3.84
CA VAL A 233 -13.45 4.12 -4.12
C VAL A 233 -14.34 4.45 -5.30
N ASN A 234 -15.18 5.46 -5.10
CA ASN A 234 -16.06 6.03 -6.12
C ASN A 234 -15.99 7.57 -5.97
N LYS A 235 -14.81 8.14 -6.24
CA LYS A 235 -14.58 9.59 -6.11
C LYS A 235 -13.93 10.13 -7.38
N GLY A 236 -14.71 10.89 -8.15
CA GLY A 236 -14.24 11.48 -9.41
C GLY A 236 -13.83 10.38 -10.41
N PRO A 237 -12.64 10.47 -11.03
CA PRO A 237 -12.16 9.47 -12.00
C PRO A 237 -11.68 8.16 -11.37
N LEU A 238 -11.53 8.10 -10.03
CA LEU A 238 -11.09 6.90 -9.34
C LEU A 238 -12.30 6.00 -9.05
N LYS A 239 -12.37 4.87 -9.77
CA LYS A 239 -13.30 3.76 -9.53
C LYS A 239 -12.49 2.49 -9.29
N GLY A 240 -12.69 1.88 -8.14
CA GLY A 240 -12.07 0.60 -7.85
C GLY A 240 -12.69 -0.09 -6.65
N ASN A 241 -12.72 -1.41 -6.71
CA ASN A 241 -13.15 -2.32 -5.67
C ASN A 241 -12.03 -3.34 -5.45
N LEU A 242 -11.62 -3.48 -4.20
CA LEU A 242 -10.69 -4.49 -3.73
C LEU A 242 -11.39 -5.25 -2.61
N THR A 243 -11.56 -6.55 -2.79
CA THR A 243 -12.15 -7.43 -1.77
C THR A 243 -11.21 -8.58 -1.48
N ALA A 244 -10.96 -8.83 -0.20
CA ALA A 244 -10.32 -10.04 0.28
C ALA A 244 -11.34 -10.87 1.05
N ASN A 245 -11.53 -12.11 0.61
CA ASN A 245 -12.33 -13.11 1.26
C ASN A 245 -11.45 -14.19 1.87
N CYS A 246 -12.01 -14.86 2.86
CA CYS A 246 -11.45 -15.95 3.61
C CYS A 246 -12.48 -17.07 3.62
N ASN A 247 -12.34 -18.07 2.74
CA ASN A 247 -13.35 -19.12 2.61
C ASN A 247 -13.30 -20.06 3.83
N GLU A 248 -12.09 -20.51 4.17
CA GLU A 248 -11.79 -21.36 5.31
C GLU A 248 -10.52 -20.85 5.98
N CYS A 249 -10.63 -19.86 6.86
CA CYS A 249 -9.50 -19.45 7.70
C CYS A 249 -9.81 -19.47 9.18
N GLY A 250 -8.78 -19.86 9.93
CA GLY A 250 -8.84 -19.99 11.36
C GLY A 250 -7.57 -20.57 11.92
N THR A 251 -7.43 -20.40 13.21
CA THR A 251 -6.39 -21.02 14.02
C THR A 251 -6.99 -22.17 14.80
N GLN A 252 -6.15 -23.12 15.19
CA GLN A 252 -6.52 -24.27 16.03
C GLN A 252 -5.36 -24.67 16.93
N GLY A 253 -5.67 -25.55 17.88
CA GLY A 253 -4.69 -26.13 18.79
C GLY A 253 -4.64 -25.45 20.14
N THR A 254 -3.60 -25.79 20.90
CA THR A 254 -3.42 -25.35 22.28
C THR A 254 -1.95 -25.07 22.53
N LEU A 255 -1.63 -23.92 23.11
CA LEU A 255 -0.31 -23.66 23.67
C LEU A 255 -0.29 -24.10 25.12
N VAL A 256 0.78 -24.77 25.50
CA VAL A 256 0.90 -25.43 26.80
C VAL A 256 2.07 -24.83 27.54
N PHE A 257 1.80 -24.09 28.61
CA PHE A 257 2.82 -23.39 29.38
C PHE A 257 3.09 -24.07 30.72
N SER A 258 4.29 -23.85 31.23
CA SER A 258 4.64 -24.06 32.63
C SER A 258 5.51 -22.90 33.08
N GLY A 259 5.30 -22.36 34.28
CA GLY A 259 6.12 -21.26 34.77
C GLY A 259 6.37 -21.32 36.27
N HIS A 260 7.49 -20.75 36.68
CA HIS A 260 7.89 -20.61 38.08
C HIS A 260 8.59 -19.28 38.27
N VAL A 261 8.11 -18.49 39.23
CA VAL A 261 8.68 -17.17 39.53
C VAL A 261 8.98 -17.05 41.02
N GLU A 262 10.23 -16.74 41.34
CA GLU A 262 10.69 -16.34 42.66
C GLU A 262 11.28 -14.92 42.57
N ALA A 263 10.85 -14.04 43.45
CA ALA A 263 11.36 -12.68 43.53
C ALA A 263 11.57 -12.24 44.97
N SER A 264 12.55 -11.37 45.20
CA SER A 264 12.84 -10.78 46.50
C SER A 264 13.01 -9.27 46.41
N LEU A 265 12.82 -8.62 47.56
CA LEU A 265 12.98 -7.19 47.70
C LEU A 265 14.47 -6.87 47.91
N GLY A 266 15.11 -6.35 46.87
CA GLY A 266 16.46 -5.84 46.86
C GLY A 266 16.57 -4.35 47.19
N TRP A 267 17.79 -3.82 47.10
CA TRP A 267 18.10 -2.41 47.45
C TRP A 267 17.51 -1.38 46.47
N THR A 268 17.29 -1.78 45.22
CA THR A 268 16.76 -0.93 44.12
C THR A 268 15.31 -1.24 43.74
N GLY A 269 14.65 -2.19 44.40
CA GLY A 269 13.31 -2.65 44.05
C GLY A 269 13.16 -4.16 44.14
N LEU A 270 12.24 -4.72 43.37
CA LEU A 270 12.09 -6.17 43.23
C LEU A 270 13.20 -6.73 42.33
N ASP A 271 13.92 -7.72 42.84
CA ASP A 271 14.91 -8.53 42.12
C ASP A 271 14.31 -9.93 41.87
N ILE A 272 14.49 -10.48 40.67
CA ILE A 272 14.07 -11.86 40.35
C ILE A 272 15.18 -12.83 40.78
N ASP A 273 14.81 -13.76 41.66
CA ASP A 273 15.68 -14.82 42.16
C ASP A 273 15.55 -16.12 41.36
N ARG A 274 14.43 -16.32 40.65
CA ARG A 274 14.23 -17.40 39.68
C ARG A 274 13.08 -17.06 38.73
N PHE A 275 13.27 -17.28 37.44
CA PHE A 275 12.21 -17.11 36.46
C PHE A 275 12.38 -18.14 35.35
N GLU A 276 11.54 -19.17 35.38
CA GLU A 276 11.51 -20.23 34.40
C GLU A 276 10.14 -20.24 33.73
N VAL A 277 10.10 -20.16 32.40
CA VAL A 277 8.87 -20.30 31.61
C VAL A 277 9.14 -21.25 30.46
N SER A 278 8.24 -22.20 30.22
CA SER A 278 8.25 -23.04 29.04
C SER A 278 6.93 -22.96 28.29
N VAL A 279 7.00 -23.14 26.97
CA VAL A 279 5.84 -23.25 26.09
C VAL A 279 6.05 -24.41 25.10
N GLN A 280 5.00 -25.22 24.95
CA GLN A 280 4.92 -26.35 24.02
C GLN A 280 3.59 -26.27 23.23
N PRO A 281 3.59 -26.41 21.90
CA PRO A 281 2.35 -26.50 21.13
C PRO A 281 1.74 -27.91 21.22
N GLU A 282 0.41 -27.97 21.14
CA GLU A 282 -0.36 -29.19 20.93
C GLU A 282 -1.39 -28.96 19.82
N GLY A 283 -1.15 -29.54 18.65
CA GLY A 283 -1.99 -29.41 17.47
C GLY A 283 -2.12 -27.97 16.97
N VAL A 284 -1.12 -27.11 17.26
CA VAL A 284 -1.14 -25.70 16.87
C VAL A 284 -0.99 -25.59 15.37
N GLY A 285 -2.00 -25.01 14.74
CA GLY A 285 -2.00 -24.81 13.32
C GLY A 285 -2.93 -23.68 12.90
N VAL A 286 -2.74 -23.26 11.67
CA VAL A 286 -3.47 -22.19 11.03
C VAL A 286 -3.79 -22.62 9.62
N ASN A 287 -5.04 -22.42 9.22
CA ASN A 287 -5.48 -22.58 7.85
C ASN A 287 -5.89 -21.22 7.33
N VAL A 288 -5.48 -20.89 6.11
CA VAL A 288 -5.78 -19.64 5.45
C VAL A 288 -6.08 -19.90 3.99
N GLU A 289 -7.37 -19.93 3.63
CA GLU A 289 -7.81 -19.93 2.24
C GLU A 289 -8.23 -18.52 1.82
N LEU A 290 -7.31 -17.81 1.18
CA LEU A 290 -7.49 -16.44 0.73
C LEU A 290 -8.00 -16.40 -0.70
N GLU A 291 -9.02 -15.58 -0.92
CA GLU A 291 -9.46 -15.16 -2.24
C GLU A 291 -9.36 -13.63 -2.34
N LEU A 292 -8.59 -13.14 -3.31
CA LEU A 292 -8.47 -11.73 -3.61
C LEU A 292 -9.21 -11.44 -4.91
N LEU A 293 -10.10 -10.45 -4.87
CA LEU A 293 -10.87 -9.96 -6.01
C LEU A 293 -10.52 -8.49 -6.25
N PHE A 294 -9.97 -8.21 -7.42
CA PHE A 294 -9.55 -6.89 -7.87
C PHE A 294 -10.41 -6.47 -9.05
N GLU A 295 -11.03 -5.28 -8.96
CA GLU A 295 -11.68 -4.60 -10.08
C GLU A 295 -11.39 -3.10 -9.94
N ALA A 296 -10.39 -2.59 -10.64
CA ALA A 296 -9.91 -1.23 -10.38
C ALA A 296 -9.32 -0.55 -11.62
N HIS A 297 -9.51 0.77 -11.69
CA HIS A 297 -8.76 1.70 -12.55
C HIS A 297 -8.17 2.78 -11.65
N LEU A 298 -7.02 2.50 -11.05
CA LEU A 298 -6.35 3.29 -10.03
C LEU A 298 -4.89 3.50 -10.41
N ASP A 299 -4.42 4.74 -10.45
CA ASP A 299 -3.02 5.06 -10.70
C ASP A 299 -2.52 6.07 -9.65
N TYR A 300 -1.68 5.57 -8.74
CA TYR A 300 -1.08 6.35 -7.66
C TYR A 300 0.41 6.63 -7.92
N ARG A 301 0.96 6.31 -9.09
CA ARG A 301 2.41 6.48 -9.41
C ARG A 301 2.89 7.94 -9.33
N LYS A 302 1.99 8.90 -9.53
CA LYS A 302 2.27 10.35 -9.42
C LYS A 302 1.88 10.94 -8.05
N TRP A 303 1.40 10.11 -7.13
CA TRP A 303 0.89 10.50 -5.82
C TRP A 303 1.60 9.68 -4.73
N VAL A 304 1.31 9.96 -3.45
CA VAL A 304 1.73 9.04 -2.39
C VAL A 304 1.00 7.73 -2.61
N LYS A 305 1.74 6.64 -2.81
CA LYS A 305 1.19 5.29 -2.96
C LYS A 305 0.31 5.02 -1.72
N PRO A 306 -0.97 4.68 -1.90
CA PRO A 306 -1.80 4.29 -0.78
C PRO A 306 -1.23 2.98 -0.24
N SER A 307 -0.62 3.10 0.93
CA SER A 307 -0.35 1.98 1.79
C SER A 307 -1.21 2.09 3.02
N GLN A 308 -1.72 0.96 3.47
CA GLN A 308 -2.40 0.88 4.73
C GLN A 308 -2.02 -0.43 5.37
N GLU A 309 -1.67 -0.36 6.65
CA GLU A 309 -1.63 -1.51 7.53
C GLU A 309 -2.93 -1.51 8.34
N ILE A 310 -3.58 -2.67 8.39
CA ILE A 310 -4.88 -2.85 9.03
C ILE A 310 -4.79 -4.07 9.92
N THR A 311 -5.00 -3.88 11.23
CA THR A 311 -5.38 -4.98 12.10
C THR A 311 -6.82 -5.36 11.76
N LEU A 312 -6.97 -6.44 11.00
CA LEU A 312 -8.23 -6.92 10.44
C LEU A 312 -9.10 -7.57 11.51
N LEU A 313 -8.46 -8.22 12.47
CA LEU A 313 -9.12 -8.86 13.59
C LEU A 313 -8.18 -8.90 14.77
N GLU A 314 -8.70 -8.52 15.93
CA GLU A 314 -8.06 -8.75 17.21
C GLU A 314 -8.97 -9.68 17.99
N ILE A 315 -8.48 -10.88 18.29
CA ILE A 315 -9.19 -11.84 19.11
C ILE A 315 -8.61 -11.73 20.50
N PRO A 316 -9.33 -11.10 21.44
CA PRO A 316 -8.96 -11.24 22.83
C PRO A 316 -9.24 -12.68 23.21
N ILE A 317 -8.18 -13.48 23.31
CA ILE A 317 -8.31 -14.80 23.90
C ILE A 317 -8.39 -14.60 25.42
N SER A 318 -9.09 -15.51 26.10
CA SER A 318 -9.18 -15.54 27.56
C SER A 318 -7.79 -15.55 28.21
N GLY A 319 -7.36 -14.38 28.68
CA GLY A 319 -6.29 -14.22 29.66
C GLY A 319 -6.84 -14.22 31.08
N TRP A 320 -5.96 -14.17 32.07
CA TRP A 320 -6.32 -14.01 33.48
C TRP A 320 -5.56 -12.85 34.08
N ASN A 321 -6.21 -12.21 35.04
CA ASN A 321 -5.60 -11.15 35.81
C ASN A 321 -5.83 -11.39 37.30
N ILE A 322 -4.80 -11.17 38.10
CA ILE A 322 -4.88 -10.88 39.52
C ILE A 322 -4.31 -9.47 39.70
N PRO A 323 -5.16 -8.45 39.92
CA PRO A 323 -4.75 -7.05 39.90
C PRO A 323 -3.50 -6.77 40.76
N GLY A 324 -2.47 -6.18 40.15
CA GLY A 324 -1.22 -5.83 40.83
C GLY A 324 -0.30 -7.00 41.17
N ILE A 325 -0.59 -8.22 40.71
CA ILE A 325 0.22 -9.42 40.96
C ILE A 325 0.61 -10.10 39.64
N LEU A 326 -0.37 -10.45 38.81
CA LEU A 326 -0.18 -11.29 37.63
C LEU A 326 -1.17 -10.89 36.55
N GLU A 327 -0.67 -10.56 35.37
CA GLU A 327 -1.45 -10.45 34.16
C GLU A 327 -0.89 -11.45 33.14
N PHE A 328 -1.75 -12.36 32.66
CA PHE A 328 -1.38 -13.33 31.65
C PHE A 328 -2.41 -13.29 30.54
N GLY A 329 -1.99 -12.98 29.33
CA GLY A 329 -2.92 -12.72 28.24
C GLY A 329 -2.30 -13.02 26.88
N PRO A 330 -2.78 -14.02 26.15
CA PRO A 330 -2.61 -14.06 24.71
C PRO A 330 -3.41 -12.97 23.99
N ARG A 331 -2.85 -12.50 22.89
CA ARG A 331 -3.48 -11.63 21.93
C ARG A 331 -3.22 -12.20 20.54
N ILE A 332 -4.28 -12.58 19.83
CA ILE A 332 -4.16 -12.87 18.39
C ILE A 332 -4.56 -11.63 17.62
N GLN A 333 -3.68 -11.22 16.72
CA GLN A 333 -3.91 -10.19 15.73
C GLN A 333 -3.77 -10.79 14.35
N LEU A 334 -4.78 -10.58 13.51
CA LEU A 334 -4.66 -10.74 12.07
C LEU A 334 -4.34 -9.37 11.51
N ASN A 335 -3.15 -9.21 10.95
CA ASN A 335 -2.77 -8.00 10.24
C ASN A 335 -2.76 -8.27 8.73
N ALA A 336 -3.10 -7.24 7.97
CA ALA A 336 -2.80 -7.21 6.56
C ALA A 336 -2.38 -5.80 6.17
N GLY A 337 -1.50 -5.74 5.19
CA GLY A 337 -1.15 -4.51 4.54
C GLY A 337 -1.18 -4.64 3.04
N TYR A 338 -1.31 -3.50 2.40
CA TYR A 338 -1.17 -3.39 0.96
C TYR A 338 -0.39 -2.12 0.64
N GLU A 339 0.31 -2.15 -0.49
CA GLU A 339 0.80 -0.97 -1.19
C GLU A 339 0.41 -1.13 -2.67
N ILE A 340 -0.28 -0.12 -3.20
CA ILE A 340 -0.76 -0.14 -4.59
C ILE A 340 -0.06 0.97 -5.37
N GLY A 341 0.71 0.60 -6.40
CA GLY A 341 1.30 1.54 -7.35
C GLY A 341 0.29 1.97 -8.41
N TYR A 342 -0.16 1.00 -9.21
CA TYR A 342 -1.25 1.17 -10.17
C TYR A 342 -1.94 -0.16 -10.43
N ILE A 343 -3.25 -0.14 -10.68
CA ILE A 343 -4.05 -1.31 -11.07
C ILE A 343 -5.06 -0.86 -12.12
N SER A 344 -5.01 -1.46 -13.31
CA SER A 344 -5.99 -1.28 -14.37
C SER A 344 -6.47 -2.65 -14.86
N GLY A 345 -7.73 -3.00 -14.55
CA GLY A 345 -8.37 -4.24 -15.00
C GLY A 345 -9.04 -5.04 -13.89
N THR A 346 -9.33 -6.31 -14.18
CA THR A 346 -9.92 -7.27 -13.24
C THR A 346 -9.03 -8.50 -13.04
N ALA A 347 -8.74 -8.84 -11.79
CA ALA A 347 -8.04 -10.07 -11.44
C ALA A 347 -8.70 -10.76 -10.25
N SER A 348 -8.69 -12.09 -10.26
CA SER A 348 -8.90 -12.91 -9.08
C SER A 348 -7.68 -13.81 -8.84
N ALA A 349 -7.32 -13.96 -7.57
CA ALA A 349 -6.30 -14.89 -7.13
C ALA A 349 -6.79 -15.66 -5.91
N THR A 350 -6.63 -16.97 -5.91
CA THR A 350 -7.00 -17.84 -4.79
C THR A 350 -5.81 -18.68 -4.37
N ALA A 351 -5.50 -18.68 -3.07
CA ALA A 351 -4.43 -19.47 -2.48
C ALA A 351 -4.88 -20.06 -1.13
N GLY A 352 -4.66 -21.36 -0.95
CA GLY A 352 -4.85 -22.05 0.32
C GLY A 352 -3.49 -22.36 0.94
N ILE A 353 -3.28 -21.93 2.18
CA ILE A 353 -2.05 -22.15 2.96
C ILE A 353 -2.45 -22.72 4.30
N SER A 354 -1.90 -23.87 4.65
CA SER A 354 -2.00 -24.42 6.00
C SER A 354 -0.60 -24.49 6.60
N ALA A 355 -0.45 -24.03 7.84
CA ALA A 355 0.80 -24.13 8.58
C ALA A 355 0.55 -24.81 9.92
N THR A 356 1.40 -25.75 10.29
CA THR A 356 1.32 -26.47 11.57
C THR A 356 2.66 -26.45 12.28
N ILE A 357 2.65 -26.19 13.59
CA ILE A 357 3.85 -26.27 14.41
C ILE A 357 3.96 -27.70 14.96
N PRO A 358 5.10 -28.39 14.82
CA PRO A 358 5.27 -29.72 15.40
C PRO A 358 5.06 -29.73 16.92
N ASP A 359 4.29 -30.69 17.43
CA ASP A 359 4.05 -30.87 18.88
C ASP A 359 5.33 -31.15 19.68
N THR A 360 6.42 -31.52 19.00
CA THR A 360 7.75 -31.70 19.58
C THR A 360 8.48 -30.38 19.84
N ALA A 361 7.94 -29.24 19.38
CA ALA A 361 8.54 -27.95 19.59
C ALA A 361 8.54 -27.56 21.08
N ILE A 362 9.58 -26.87 21.51
CA ILE A 362 9.70 -26.39 22.88
C ILE A 362 10.49 -25.10 22.90
N ALA A 363 9.98 -24.08 23.58
CA ALA A 363 10.71 -22.88 23.91
C ALA A 363 10.72 -22.76 25.43
N LYS A 364 11.91 -22.59 26.00
CA LYS A 364 12.13 -22.38 27.43
C LYS A 364 12.98 -21.16 27.64
N LEU A 365 12.64 -20.43 28.67
CA LEU A 365 13.36 -19.29 29.18
C LEU A 365 13.72 -19.54 30.65
N ASP A 366 14.99 -19.38 31.00
CA ASP A 366 15.52 -19.32 32.35
C ASP A 366 16.42 -18.08 32.47
N LEU A 367 15.91 -17.01 33.08
CA LEU A 367 16.60 -15.70 33.16
C LEU A 367 17.93 -15.73 33.93
N LEU A 368 18.24 -16.81 34.66
CA LEU A 368 19.43 -16.89 35.53
C LEU A 368 20.45 -17.95 35.08
N SER A 369 20.16 -18.67 34.00
CA SER A 369 21.09 -19.59 33.34
C SER A 369 22.12 -18.85 32.46
N GLU A 370 23.32 -19.42 32.29
CA GLU A 370 24.31 -18.92 31.29
C GLU A 370 23.76 -19.02 29.86
N ASP A 371 22.98 -20.08 29.58
CA ASP A 371 22.18 -20.26 28.37
C ASP A 371 20.72 -20.03 28.74
N SER A 372 20.29 -18.76 28.74
CA SER A 372 18.98 -18.39 29.26
C SER A 372 17.82 -18.85 28.38
N VAL A 373 18.06 -19.25 27.13
CA VAL A 373 17.01 -19.59 26.16
C VAL A 373 17.31 -20.95 25.50
N GLU A 374 16.39 -21.91 25.64
CA GLU A 374 16.40 -23.18 24.90
C GLU A 374 15.21 -23.20 23.94
N VAL A 375 15.47 -23.21 22.63
CA VAL A 375 14.40 -23.31 21.63
C VAL A 375 14.69 -24.37 20.59
N SER A 376 13.69 -25.21 20.29
CA SER A 376 13.79 -26.22 19.24
C SER A 376 12.43 -26.57 18.63
N GLY A 377 12.43 -27.00 17.37
CA GLY A 377 11.25 -27.58 16.71
C GLY A 377 10.15 -26.62 16.24
N TRP A 378 10.30 -25.31 16.45
CA TRP A 378 9.28 -24.29 16.12
C TRP A 378 9.14 -23.94 14.64
N ALA A 379 10.00 -24.48 13.77
CA ALA A 379 9.85 -24.30 12.33
C ALA A 379 8.52 -24.93 11.85
N PRO A 380 7.58 -24.14 11.29
CA PRO A 380 6.30 -24.68 10.90
C PRO A 380 6.41 -25.56 9.65
N VAL A 381 5.54 -26.56 9.57
CA VAL A 381 5.33 -27.37 8.38
C VAL A 381 4.23 -26.70 7.55
N ILE A 382 4.57 -26.30 6.33
CA ILE A 382 3.66 -25.61 5.41
C ILE A 382 3.11 -26.61 4.38
N GLU A 383 1.79 -26.61 4.22
CA GLU A 383 1.09 -27.26 3.11
C GLU A 383 0.37 -26.18 2.29
N THR A 384 0.40 -26.31 0.96
CA THR A 384 -0.21 -25.32 0.07
C THR A 384 -1.14 -25.97 -0.94
N GLN A 385 -2.20 -25.26 -1.29
CA GLN A 385 -3.04 -25.55 -2.45
C GLN A 385 -2.50 -24.80 -3.68
N PRO A 386 -2.68 -25.32 -4.90
CA PRO A 386 -2.22 -24.63 -6.11
C PRO A 386 -2.79 -23.22 -6.21
N LEU A 387 -1.91 -22.24 -6.44
CA LEU A 387 -2.31 -20.86 -6.71
C LEU A 387 -3.12 -20.79 -8.02
N GLN A 388 -4.36 -20.35 -7.93
CA GLN A 388 -5.23 -20.15 -9.10
C GLN A 388 -5.33 -18.66 -9.38
N VAL A 389 -4.99 -18.24 -10.60
CA VAL A 389 -5.03 -16.84 -11.02
C VAL A 389 -5.88 -16.73 -12.29
N GLN A 390 -6.82 -15.80 -12.30
CA GLN A 390 -7.53 -15.37 -13.51
C GLN A 390 -7.35 -13.86 -13.61
N ALA A 391 -6.64 -13.37 -14.64
CA ALA A 391 -6.32 -11.95 -14.76
C ALA A 391 -6.44 -11.44 -16.19
N GLN A 392 -6.98 -10.23 -16.33
CA GLN A 392 -6.85 -9.34 -17.49
C GLN A 392 -6.43 -7.98 -16.94
N VAL A 393 -5.13 -7.79 -16.65
CA VAL A 393 -4.66 -6.68 -15.81
C VAL A 393 -3.30 -6.12 -16.23
N ASP A 394 -3.16 -4.80 -16.14
CA ASP A 394 -1.89 -4.08 -16.04
C ASP A 394 -1.75 -3.51 -14.61
N ALA A 395 -0.81 -4.02 -13.80
CA ALA A 395 -0.70 -3.66 -12.39
C ALA A 395 0.71 -3.81 -11.76
N GLU A 396 0.98 -2.96 -10.78
CA GLU A 396 2.04 -3.10 -9.77
C GLU A 396 1.39 -2.99 -8.39
N ALA A 397 1.34 -4.11 -7.68
CA ALA A 397 0.76 -4.20 -6.35
C ALA A 397 1.53 -5.18 -5.48
N SER A 398 1.73 -4.82 -4.22
CA SER A 398 2.23 -5.71 -3.18
C SER A 398 1.19 -5.81 -2.08
N VAL A 399 0.86 -7.04 -1.70
CA VAL A 399 -0.01 -7.33 -0.57
C VAL A 399 0.73 -8.24 0.38
N TYR A 400 0.52 -8.04 1.68
CA TYR A 400 0.96 -8.99 2.68
C TYR A 400 -0.14 -9.23 3.71
N THR A 401 -0.11 -10.42 4.30
CA THR A 401 -0.96 -10.76 5.44
C THR A 401 -0.18 -11.64 6.40
N GLU A 402 -0.39 -11.39 7.68
CA GLU A 402 0.23 -12.16 8.74
C GLU A 402 -0.80 -12.43 9.84
N ILE A 403 -0.68 -13.60 10.46
CA ILE A 403 -1.38 -13.92 11.70
C ILE A 403 -0.32 -13.87 12.80
N ALA A 404 -0.41 -12.83 13.62
CA ALA A 404 0.44 -12.60 14.77
C ALA A 404 -0.25 -13.13 16.03
N LEU A 405 0.32 -14.13 16.66
CA LEU A 405 -0.03 -14.57 18.00
C LEU A 405 1.02 -14.01 18.96
N SER A 406 0.63 -13.06 19.80
CA SER A 406 1.45 -12.63 20.92
C SER A 406 0.94 -13.22 22.23
N VAL A 407 1.84 -13.60 23.14
CA VAL A 407 1.49 -14.02 24.50
C VAL A 407 2.34 -13.23 25.47
N SER A 408 1.69 -12.46 26.34
CA SER A 408 2.36 -11.67 27.38
C SER A 408 2.07 -12.24 28.76
N LEU A 409 3.14 -12.41 29.54
CA LEU A 409 3.08 -12.65 30.98
C LEU A 409 3.71 -11.44 31.68
N THR A 410 2.96 -10.76 32.53
CA THR A 410 3.43 -9.64 33.36
C THR A 410 3.27 -10.00 34.83
N VAL A 411 4.34 -9.81 35.61
CA VAL A 411 4.34 -10.04 37.05
C VAL A 411 4.66 -8.74 37.77
N PHE A 412 3.75 -8.30 38.65
CA PHE A 412 3.80 -7.03 39.40
C PHE A 412 3.82 -5.76 38.52
N ASP A 413 2.73 -5.48 37.80
CA ASP A 413 2.44 -4.30 36.95
C ASP A 413 3.56 -3.22 36.93
N ASP A 414 3.57 -2.31 37.93
CA ASP A 414 4.58 -1.27 38.09
C ASP A 414 5.86 -1.82 38.74
N ASN A 415 6.99 -1.64 38.06
CA ASN A 415 8.31 -2.19 38.38
C ASN A 415 8.37 -3.73 38.38
N GLY A 416 7.70 -4.33 37.41
CA GLY A 416 7.62 -5.77 37.21
C GLY A 416 8.55 -6.29 36.12
N PHE A 417 8.22 -7.49 35.67
CA PHE A 417 8.91 -8.18 34.59
C PHE A 417 7.89 -8.82 33.67
N GLY A 418 8.24 -8.93 32.39
CA GLY A 418 7.40 -9.64 31.46
C GLY A 418 8.16 -10.34 30.36
N VAL A 419 7.45 -11.26 29.73
CA VAL A 419 7.90 -12.01 28.56
C VAL A 419 6.83 -11.93 27.51
N ASP A 420 7.25 -11.56 26.30
CA ASP A 420 6.44 -11.45 25.12
C ASP A 420 6.94 -12.50 24.11
N LEU A 421 6.09 -13.48 23.78
CA LEU A 421 6.30 -14.41 22.67
C LEU A 421 5.48 -13.91 21.49
N ALA A 422 6.09 -13.60 20.34
CA ALA A 422 5.38 -13.15 19.14
C ALA A 422 5.64 -14.12 17.98
N LEU A 423 4.59 -14.80 17.53
CA LEU A 423 4.63 -15.73 16.40
C LEU A 423 3.84 -15.15 15.22
N LYS A 424 4.48 -14.94 14.08
CA LYS A 424 3.85 -14.55 12.82
C LYS A 424 3.86 -15.72 11.83
N VAL A 425 2.75 -16.44 11.70
CA VAL A 425 2.63 -17.58 10.77
C VAL A 425 1.19 -17.75 10.26
N PRO A 426 0.95 -17.84 8.94
CA PRO A 426 1.90 -17.60 7.86
C PRO A 426 2.09 -16.10 7.62
N GLU A 427 3.30 -15.69 7.28
CA GLU A 427 3.57 -14.37 6.67
C GLU A 427 3.51 -14.53 5.15
N VAL A 428 2.44 -14.07 4.52
CA VAL A 428 2.27 -14.22 3.07
C VAL A 428 2.61 -12.90 2.41
N THR A 429 3.57 -12.91 1.48
CA THR A 429 3.87 -11.76 0.63
C THR A 429 3.57 -12.11 -0.81
N ALA A 430 2.73 -11.31 -1.46
CA ALA A 430 2.40 -11.46 -2.87
C ALA A 430 2.77 -10.18 -3.64
N THR A 431 3.53 -10.32 -4.73
CA THR A 431 3.93 -9.22 -5.61
C THR A 431 3.45 -9.50 -7.01
N LEU A 432 2.55 -8.65 -7.50
CA LEU A 432 2.06 -8.67 -8.87
C LEU A 432 2.82 -7.63 -9.69
N THR A 433 3.44 -8.05 -10.79
CA THR A 433 4.19 -7.20 -11.72
C THR A 433 3.72 -7.48 -13.14
N ALA A 434 3.08 -6.51 -13.77
CA ALA A 434 2.87 -6.49 -15.22
C ALA A 434 4.00 -5.71 -15.91
N GLY A 435 4.33 -6.09 -17.15
CA GLY A 435 5.32 -5.35 -17.93
C GLY A 435 5.59 -5.93 -19.31
N PHE A 436 6.72 -5.51 -19.90
CA PHE A 436 7.18 -6.01 -21.19
C PHE A 436 8.69 -6.32 -21.18
N ASN A 437 9.11 -7.30 -21.98
CA ASN A 437 10.50 -7.67 -22.22
C ASN A 437 10.64 -8.14 -23.67
N THR A 438 11.50 -7.47 -24.44
CA THR A 438 11.73 -7.78 -25.87
C THR A 438 12.33 -9.16 -26.12
N ALA A 439 12.93 -9.78 -25.10
CA ALA A 439 13.42 -11.16 -25.14
C ALA A 439 12.35 -12.20 -24.76
N GLY A 440 11.10 -11.78 -24.53
CA GLY A 440 10.03 -12.57 -23.93
C GLY A 440 9.81 -12.20 -22.45
N PHE A 441 8.58 -11.86 -22.07
CA PHE A 441 8.26 -11.46 -20.70
C PHE A 441 8.36 -12.62 -19.72
N CYS A 442 7.80 -13.77 -20.10
CA CYS A 442 7.91 -14.99 -19.32
C CYS A 442 9.07 -15.87 -19.81
N PRO A 443 9.79 -16.57 -18.90
CA PRO A 443 10.89 -17.44 -19.29
C PRO A 443 10.42 -18.50 -20.30
N ASN A 444 11.08 -18.56 -21.45
CA ASN A 444 10.78 -19.48 -22.56
C ASN A 444 9.49 -19.21 -23.34
N GLU A 445 8.88 -18.03 -23.20
CA GLU A 445 7.76 -17.57 -24.03
C GLU A 445 8.22 -16.40 -24.91
N ALA A 446 7.84 -16.37 -26.19
CA ALA A 446 8.24 -15.31 -27.12
C ALA A 446 7.45 -14.00 -26.93
N ASN A 447 6.38 -14.07 -26.14
CA ASN A 447 5.42 -13.00 -25.97
C ASN A 447 6.04 -11.92 -25.09
N ILE A 448 6.17 -10.73 -25.66
CA ILE A 448 6.93 -9.64 -25.05
C ILE A 448 6.17 -8.94 -23.92
N PHE A 449 4.88 -9.20 -23.75
CA PHE A 449 4.07 -8.69 -22.65
C PHE A 449 3.71 -9.82 -21.71
N GLY A 450 3.57 -9.52 -20.43
CA GLY A 450 3.01 -10.47 -19.51
C GLY A 450 2.79 -9.94 -18.11
N ILE A 451 2.26 -10.83 -17.28
CA ILE A 451 2.03 -10.63 -15.86
C ILE A 451 2.84 -11.69 -15.12
N LYS A 452 3.54 -11.27 -14.08
CA LYS A 452 4.30 -12.11 -13.18
C LYS A 452 3.75 -11.93 -11.77
N LEU A 453 3.45 -13.04 -11.12
CA LEU A 453 3.03 -13.11 -9.72
C LEU A 453 4.03 -13.95 -8.95
N ASP A 454 4.72 -13.30 -8.02
CA ASP A 454 5.58 -13.94 -7.03
C ASP A 454 4.82 -14.02 -5.70
N VAL A 455 4.73 -15.23 -5.13
CA VAL A 455 4.09 -15.45 -3.81
C VAL A 455 5.07 -16.21 -2.93
N ASN A 456 5.40 -15.60 -1.79
CA ASN A 456 6.23 -16.19 -0.75
C ASN A 456 5.40 -16.37 0.52
N VAL A 457 5.67 -17.47 1.22
CA VAL A 457 5.10 -17.79 2.52
C VAL A 457 6.27 -17.93 3.49
N GLY A 458 6.30 -17.07 4.48
CA GLY A 458 7.28 -17.03 5.54
C GLY A 458 6.68 -17.32 6.91
N ALA A 459 7.56 -17.30 7.89
CA ALA A 459 7.25 -17.47 9.30
C ALA A 459 8.32 -16.75 10.13
N ASP A 460 7.86 -16.07 11.16
CA ASP A 460 8.70 -15.31 12.09
C ASP A 460 8.27 -15.59 13.54
N LEU A 461 9.23 -15.70 14.45
CA LEU A 461 9.04 -16.03 15.85
C LEU A 461 10.07 -15.29 16.69
N ASP A 462 9.57 -14.35 17.49
CA ASP A 462 10.35 -13.52 18.38
C ASP A 462 10.04 -13.86 19.84
N LEU A 463 11.05 -13.74 20.70
CA LEU A 463 10.92 -13.81 22.14
C LEU A 463 11.64 -12.63 22.78
N GLU A 464 10.87 -11.74 23.38
CA GLU A 464 11.37 -10.61 24.15
C GLU A 464 11.11 -10.85 25.64
N ALA A 465 12.06 -10.51 26.50
CA ALA A 465 11.78 -10.27 27.90
C ALA A 465 12.24 -8.90 28.34
N TRP A 466 11.49 -8.31 29.26
CA TRP A 466 11.72 -6.95 29.72
C TRP A 466 11.50 -6.84 31.23
N ARG A 467 12.09 -5.79 31.79
CA ARG A 467 11.89 -5.35 33.16
C ARG A 467 11.49 -3.90 33.14
N GLU A 468 10.44 -3.55 33.86
CA GLU A 468 10.08 -2.17 34.10
C GLU A 468 10.55 -1.78 35.50
N ILE A 469 11.07 -0.56 35.72
CA ILE A 469 11.32 0.01 37.04
C ILE A 469 10.98 1.50 37.00
N ASP A 470 10.08 1.94 37.87
CA ASP A 470 9.57 3.29 38.02
C ASP A 470 9.01 3.90 36.72
N GLY A 471 8.40 3.04 35.89
CA GLY A 471 7.89 3.40 34.56
C GLY A 471 8.92 3.32 33.43
N ASP A 472 10.19 3.04 33.73
CA ASP A 472 11.23 2.83 32.72
C ASP A 472 11.34 1.35 32.35
N ARG A 473 10.76 0.97 31.20
CA ARG A 473 10.90 -0.38 30.60
C ARG A 473 12.30 -0.54 29.98
N LYS A 474 12.99 -1.60 30.38
CA LYS A 474 14.29 -2.03 29.85
C LYS A 474 14.19 -3.48 29.38
N THR A 475 14.44 -3.71 28.09
CA THR A 475 14.59 -5.05 27.51
C THR A 475 15.77 -5.77 28.17
N LEU A 476 15.52 -6.98 28.65
CA LEU A 476 16.51 -7.89 29.24
C LEU A 476 17.17 -8.72 28.15
N PHE A 477 16.38 -9.24 27.21
CA PHE A 477 16.84 -9.84 25.96
C PHE A 477 15.73 -9.74 24.91
N ASP A 478 16.15 -9.88 23.66
CA ASP A 478 15.31 -9.88 22.46
C ASP A 478 15.96 -10.86 21.48
N VAL A 479 15.24 -11.93 21.12
CA VAL A 479 15.78 -13.04 20.34
C VAL A 479 14.80 -13.42 19.23
N ASP A 480 15.26 -13.27 17.99
CA ASP A 480 14.65 -13.85 16.80
C ASP A 480 14.90 -15.37 16.83
N ILE A 481 13.93 -16.13 17.34
CA ILE A 481 14.02 -17.58 17.50
C ILE A 481 14.04 -18.26 16.12
N PHE A 482 13.19 -17.77 15.22
CA PHE A 482 13.04 -18.34 13.88
C PHE A 482 12.51 -17.28 12.92
N GLU A 483 13.35 -16.85 11.98
CA GLU A 483 12.95 -15.94 10.90
C GLU A 483 13.24 -16.61 9.56
N LYS A 484 12.19 -16.86 8.78
CA LYS A 484 12.31 -17.28 7.38
C LYS A 484 11.18 -16.66 6.54
N PRO A 485 11.44 -15.54 5.84
CA PRO A 485 10.43 -14.87 5.03
C PRO A 485 10.04 -15.66 3.75
N ASP A 486 10.84 -16.65 3.36
CA ASP A 486 10.68 -17.48 2.15
C ASP A 486 10.66 -18.99 2.46
N LEU A 487 10.00 -19.37 3.55
CA LEU A 487 9.85 -20.78 3.96
C LEU A 487 9.25 -21.66 2.85
N TYR A 488 8.34 -21.10 2.06
CA TYR A 488 7.83 -21.68 0.82
C TYR A 488 7.58 -20.61 -0.24
N THR A 489 8.19 -20.78 -1.41
CA THR A 489 7.93 -19.94 -2.59
C THR A 489 7.06 -20.72 -3.56
N PHE A 490 5.89 -20.17 -3.91
CA PHE A 490 5.05 -20.77 -4.94
C PHE A 490 5.79 -20.74 -6.30
N PRO A 491 5.54 -21.71 -7.19
CA PRO A 491 5.98 -21.60 -8.56
C PRO A 491 5.50 -20.26 -9.14
N GLN A 492 6.44 -19.47 -9.64
CA GLN A 492 6.15 -18.18 -10.24
C GLN A 492 5.10 -18.35 -11.33
N VAL A 493 3.95 -17.70 -11.14
CA VAL A 493 2.94 -17.65 -12.19
C VAL A 493 3.34 -16.53 -13.11
N CYS A 494 3.73 -16.90 -14.33
CA CYS A 494 4.02 -15.95 -15.39
C CYS A 494 3.09 -16.27 -16.56
N LEU A 495 2.31 -15.29 -16.98
CA LEU A 495 1.40 -15.38 -18.10
C LEU A 495 1.81 -14.35 -19.13
N ALA A 496 2.38 -14.78 -20.25
CA ALA A 496 2.66 -13.88 -21.36
C ALA A 496 1.53 -13.92 -22.39
N PHE A 497 1.26 -12.77 -23.02
CA PHE A 497 0.17 -12.63 -23.98
C PHE A 497 0.61 -11.82 -25.19
N ASP A 498 0.01 -12.17 -26.34
CA ASP A 498 0.42 -11.70 -27.67
C ASP A 498 0.04 -10.24 -27.94
N ASP A 499 -1.02 -9.74 -27.28
CA ASP A 499 -1.60 -8.44 -27.58
C ASP A 499 -2.15 -7.75 -26.32
N VAL A 500 -1.95 -6.43 -26.25
CA VAL A 500 -2.83 -5.52 -25.50
C VAL A 500 -4.08 -5.25 -26.34
N ALA A 501 -5.19 -4.79 -25.75
CA ALA A 501 -6.41 -4.51 -26.52
C ALA A 501 -6.11 -3.67 -27.80
N PRO A 502 -6.75 -3.95 -28.95
CA PRO A 502 -6.45 -3.27 -30.22
C PRO A 502 -6.58 -1.74 -30.11
N GLY A 503 -5.54 -1.00 -30.53
CA GLY A 503 -5.51 0.47 -30.52
C GLY A 503 -4.84 1.15 -29.30
N TYR A 504 -4.30 0.37 -28.36
CA TYR A 504 -3.67 0.89 -27.14
C TYR A 504 -2.15 0.94 -27.26
N CYS A 505 -1.53 2.08 -26.92
CA CYS A 505 -0.07 2.19 -26.78
C CYS A 505 0.30 2.20 -25.29
N LEU A 506 0.77 1.06 -24.76
CA LEU A 506 1.41 1.08 -23.45
C LEU A 506 2.89 1.48 -23.61
N GLY A 507 3.32 2.44 -22.80
CA GLY A 507 4.67 2.99 -22.86
C GLY A 507 5.72 1.98 -22.41
N GLY A 508 6.90 2.03 -23.03
CA GLY A 508 8.00 1.09 -22.81
C GLY A 508 9.27 1.81 -22.38
N GLN A 509 10.31 1.04 -22.06
CA GLN A 509 11.69 1.56 -22.01
C GLN A 509 12.13 1.97 -23.43
N PRO A 510 13.05 2.94 -23.54
CA PRO A 510 13.55 3.43 -24.83
C PRO A 510 13.99 2.26 -25.71
N GLU A 511 13.49 2.23 -26.95
CA GLU A 511 14.12 1.42 -27.97
C GLU A 511 15.52 2.02 -28.18
N GLU A 512 16.58 1.22 -27.96
CA GLU A 512 17.89 1.54 -28.53
C GLU A 512 17.72 1.37 -30.05
N ASP A 513 17.26 2.44 -30.70
CA ASP A 513 17.35 2.55 -32.15
C ASP A 513 18.85 2.64 -32.50
N ASP A 514 19.42 1.50 -32.86
CA ASP A 514 20.68 1.37 -33.60
C ASP A 514 20.50 1.98 -35.02
N GLU A 515 20.25 3.27 -35.13
CA GLU A 515 20.50 4.06 -36.34
C GLU A 515 21.15 5.40 -35.98
N ASP A 516 22.35 5.30 -35.39
CA ASP A 516 23.45 6.19 -35.75
C ASP A 516 23.73 5.96 -37.25
N ASP A 517 23.24 6.83 -38.13
CA ASP A 517 23.93 7.21 -39.36
C ASP A 517 23.43 8.58 -39.86
N ASP A 518 24.30 9.56 -39.61
CA ASP A 518 24.30 10.98 -39.93
C ASP A 518 23.73 11.44 -41.28
N ASP A 519 22.90 12.50 -41.25
CA ASP A 519 23.11 13.72 -42.07
C ASP A 519 22.23 14.93 -41.62
N ASP A 520 22.08 15.17 -40.31
CA ASP A 520 22.10 16.54 -39.69
C ASP A 520 22.30 16.40 -38.16
N PRO A 521 23.48 16.72 -37.59
CA PRO A 521 23.98 16.08 -36.38
C PRO A 521 23.86 16.97 -35.12
N ASP A 522 22.66 17.44 -34.77
CA ASP A 522 22.54 18.30 -33.56
C ASP A 522 21.23 18.24 -32.75
N HIS A 523 20.36 17.22 -32.89
CA HIS A 523 19.11 17.17 -32.11
C HIS A 523 18.96 16.06 -31.06
N PHE A 524 19.82 15.04 -30.98
CA PHE A 524 19.57 13.93 -30.02
C PHE A 524 20.69 13.59 -29.03
N VAL A 525 21.87 14.21 -29.12
CA VAL A 525 23.00 13.87 -28.22
C VAL A 525 23.25 14.97 -27.18
N LYS A 526 22.40 15.10 -26.15
CA LYS A 526 22.78 15.81 -24.92
C LYS A 526 21.98 15.55 -23.63
N LYS A 527 21.21 14.45 -23.51
CA LYS A 527 20.37 14.24 -22.30
C LYS A 527 20.78 13.13 -21.32
N LEU A 528 21.89 12.41 -21.53
CA LEU A 528 22.27 11.29 -20.63
C LEU A 528 23.67 11.35 -19.99
N ARG A 529 24.36 12.50 -19.98
CA ARG A 529 25.56 12.70 -19.14
C ARG A 529 25.39 13.91 -18.22
N GLY A 530 24.68 13.72 -17.10
CA GLY A 530 24.54 14.80 -16.13
C GLY A 530 23.76 14.53 -14.84
N ILE A 531 23.30 13.32 -14.54
CA ILE A 531 22.60 13.06 -13.26
C ILE A 531 23.58 12.39 -12.28
N ARG A 532 24.46 13.19 -11.72
CA ARG A 532 25.04 12.96 -10.39
C ARG A 532 24.71 14.18 -9.53
N GLY A 533 23.79 13.96 -8.60
CA GLY A 533 23.51 14.83 -7.45
C GLY A 533 22.86 16.17 -7.80
N MET A 534 21.53 16.26 -7.69
CA MET A 534 20.87 17.54 -7.46
C MET A 534 20.09 17.51 -6.15
N SER A 535 20.70 18.16 -5.18
CA SER A 535 20.12 18.56 -3.89
C SER A 535 18.77 19.25 -4.09
N THR A 536 17.83 18.89 -3.22
CA THR A 536 16.51 19.49 -3.04
C THR A 536 16.61 21.02 -2.98
N ARG A 537 16.11 21.70 -4.02
CA ARG A 537 15.72 23.11 -3.92
C ARG A 537 14.21 23.24 -3.93
N PRO A 538 13.63 24.19 -3.17
CA PRO A 538 12.19 24.39 -3.13
C PRO A 538 11.69 24.86 -4.50
N LEU A 539 10.58 24.27 -4.95
CA LEU A 539 9.83 24.70 -6.13
C LEU A 539 9.20 26.08 -5.87
N ASP A 540 9.89 27.14 -6.30
CA ASP A 540 9.23 28.42 -6.61
C ASP A 540 8.76 28.36 -8.07
N TYR A 541 7.44 28.27 -8.26
CA TYR A 541 6.80 28.26 -9.57
C TYR A 541 6.74 29.71 -10.09
N GLU A 542 7.87 30.25 -10.58
CA GLU A 542 7.81 31.44 -11.41
C GLU A 542 7.19 31.07 -12.77
N LEU A 543 6.02 31.64 -13.05
CA LEU A 543 5.33 31.58 -14.34
C LEU A 543 6.27 32.10 -15.44
N THR A 544 6.90 31.18 -16.17
CA THR A 544 7.70 31.52 -17.35
C THR A 544 6.82 32.19 -18.42
N PRO A 545 7.28 33.28 -19.07
CA PRO A 545 6.51 33.97 -20.10
C PRO A 545 6.19 33.07 -21.31
N ARG A 546 4.91 33.01 -21.68
CA ARG A 546 4.28 32.01 -22.57
C ARG A 546 4.56 32.16 -24.08
N GLN A 547 5.78 32.53 -24.50
CA GLN A 547 6.14 32.69 -25.93
C GLN A 547 7.59 32.39 -26.29
N ASP A 548 8.31 31.63 -25.46
CA ASP A 548 9.70 31.35 -25.74
C ASP A 548 9.87 30.52 -27.03
N PRO A 549 10.95 30.76 -27.80
CA PRO A 549 11.46 29.79 -28.76
C PRO A 549 11.56 28.41 -28.11
N ASP A 550 11.25 27.36 -28.86
CA ASP A 550 11.56 26.01 -28.42
C ASP A 550 13.08 25.83 -28.42
N THR A 551 13.69 25.94 -27.23
CA THR A 551 15.15 25.89 -27.05
C THR A 551 15.73 24.51 -27.35
N GLY A 552 14.90 23.48 -27.56
CA GLY A 552 15.33 22.17 -28.03
C GLY A 552 15.55 22.12 -29.54
N ARG A 553 14.82 22.92 -30.34
CA ARG A 553 14.80 22.82 -31.80
C ARG A 553 15.52 23.96 -32.51
N ASN A 554 16.33 23.61 -33.51
CA ASN A 554 17.03 24.58 -34.32
C ASN A 554 16.06 25.38 -35.24
N PRO A 555 16.18 26.72 -35.31
CA PRO A 555 15.41 27.53 -36.24
C PRO A 555 15.69 27.14 -37.71
N ILE A 556 14.65 27.13 -38.52
CA ILE A 556 14.66 26.57 -39.87
C ILE A 556 15.04 27.65 -40.89
N ALA A 557 16.14 27.47 -41.62
CA ALA A 557 16.59 28.42 -42.63
C ALA A 557 15.74 28.40 -43.92
N VAL A 558 15.57 29.55 -44.56
CA VAL A 558 15.05 29.62 -45.94
C VAL A 558 16.16 29.34 -46.96
N LYS A 559 15.76 28.84 -48.15
CA LYS A 559 16.71 28.34 -49.16
C LYS A 559 17.58 29.45 -49.76
N CYS A 560 17.05 30.66 -49.90
CA CYS A 560 17.76 31.77 -50.55
C CYS A 560 18.76 32.51 -49.64
N ASP A 561 18.62 32.40 -48.30
CA ASP A 561 19.51 33.03 -47.32
C ASP A 561 19.46 32.25 -45.99
N LYS A 562 20.58 31.61 -45.64
CA LYS A 562 20.70 30.79 -44.42
C LYS A 562 20.66 31.59 -43.11
N SER A 563 20.85 32.90 -43.16
CA SER A 563 20.75 33.78 -42.00
C SER A 563 19.30 34.09 -41.62
N LYS A 564 18.38 34.00 -42.57
CA LYS A 564 16.94 34.23 -42.39
C LYS A 564 16.29 32.91 -41.95
N LYS A 565 15.95 32.82 -40.67
CA LYS A 565 15.45 31.59 -40.04
C LYS A 565 14.03 31.78 -39.49
N VAL A 566 13.21 30.75 -39.61
CA VAL A 566 11.88 30.64 -39.00
C VAL A 566 12.02 29.93 -37.67
N THR A 567 11.62 30.59 -36.59
CA THR A 567 11.68 30.03 -35.23
C THR A 567 10.48 29.14 -34.95
N ILE A 568 10.74 27.98 -34.33
CA ILE A 568 9.69 27.09 -33.81
C ILE A 568 9.31 27.58 -32.42
N LEU A 569 8.02 27.79 -32.19
CA LEU A 569 7.49 28.22 -30.89
C LEU A 569 7.14 26.99 -30.04
N LYS A 570 7.25 27.11 -28.71
CA LYS A 570 6.85 26.04 -27.78
C LYS A 570 5.37 25.68 -27.95
N TYR A 571 5.07 24.40 -27.76
CA TYR A 571 3.72 23.83 -27.79
C TYR A 571 3.59 22.72 -26.72
N PRO A 572 2.36 22.43 -26.27
CA PRO A 572 2.13 21.41 -25.25
C PRO A 572 2.50 20.01 -25.75
N GLY A 573 3.00 19.17 -24.86
CA GLY A 573 3.23 17.75 -25.13
C GLY A 573 1.92 16.96 -25.28
N PRO A 574 1.96 15.74 -25.84
CA PRO A 574 0.76 14.96 -26.14
C PRO A 574 -0.06 14.65 -24.87
N THR A 575 0.61 14.50 -23.72
CA THR A 575 -0.01 14.33 -22.39
C THR A 575 -0.86 15.54 -21.99
N GLU A 576 -0.33 16.74 -22.19
CA GLU A 576 -1.00 17.99 -21.80
C GLU A 576 -2.22 18.24 -22.69
N LEU A 577 -2.13 17.90 -23.98
CA LEU A 577 -3.23 18.02 -24.93
C LEU A 577 -4.32 16.96 -24.72
N ALA A 578 -3.94 15.73 -24.36
CA ALA A 578 -4.89 14.65 -24.09
C ALA A 578 -5.74 14.90 -22.84
N THR A 579 -5.18 15.61 -21.86
CA THR A 579 -5.84 15.97 -20.60
C THR A 579 -6.56 17.32 -20.66
N ASP A 580 -6.67 17.92 -21.86
CA ASP A 580 -7.37 19.18 -22.06
C ASP A 580 -8.86 19.05 -21.69
N LYS A 581 -9.26 19.82 -20.68
CA LYS A 581 -10.61 19.83 -20.09
C LYS A 581 -11.67 20.40 -21.02
N ASP A 582 -11.27 21.08 -22.08
CA ASP A 582 -12.19 21.70 -23.02
C ASP A 582 -12.59 20.78 -24.19
N GLU A 583 -12.03 19.55 -24.27
CA GLU A 583 -12.37 18.55 -25.31
C GLU A 583 -12.08 19.00 -26.76
N LYS A 584 -11.29 20.07 -26.93
CA LYS A 584 -11.07 20.71 -28.24
C LYS A 584 -10.01 20.03 -29.09
N VAL A 585 -9.13 19.23 -28.47
CA VAL A 585 -8.02 18.54 -29.15
C VAL A 585 -8.43 17.08 -29.42
N PRO A 586 -8.69 16.71 -30.68
CA PRO A 586 -9.02 15.34 -31.03
C PRO A 586 -7.81 14.41 -30.88
N ILE A 587 -8.04 13.21 -30.35
CA ILE A 587 -7.08 12.10 -30.35
C ILE A 587 -7.45 11.17 -31.50
N ILE A 588 -6.48 10.83 -32.33
CA ILE A 588 -6.66 10.05 -33.54
C ILE A 588 -6.03 8.67 -33.35
N VAL A 589 -6.86 7.63 -33.43
CA VAL A 589 -6.46 6.24 -33.24
C VAL A 589 -6.73 5.46 -34.53
N PRO A 590 -5.72 4.87 -35.20
CA PRO A 590 -5.96 3.93 -36.29
C PRO A 590 -6.58 2.65 -35.73
N GLU A 591 -7.65 2.17 -36.35
CA GLU A 591 -8.36 0.98 -35.91
C GLU A 591 -7.53 -0.30 -36.13
N GLY A 592 -7.44 -1.21 -35.16
CA GLY A 592 -6.77 -2.50 -35.39
C GLY A 592 -5.26 -2.44 -35.71
N ILE A 593 -4.59 -1.29 -35.50
CA ILE A 593 -3.13 -1.15 -35.68
C ILE A 593 -2.47 -0.80 -34.35
N SER A 594 -1.56 -1.65 -33.90
CA SER A 594 -0.73 -1.37 -32.72
C SER A 594 0.39 -0.36 -33.01
N CYS A 595 0.89 0.24 -31.94
CA CYS A 595 1.87 1.32 -32.01
C CYS A 595 3.31 0.82 -32.27
N GLY A 596 3.57 -0.46 -31.98
CA GLY A 596 4.82 -1.15 -32.26
C GLY A 596 4.81 -1.95 -33.56
N GLU A 597 5.86 -2.74 -33.79
CA GLU A 597 5.99 -3.62 -34.95
C GLU A 597 5.52 -5.07 -34.69
N ALA A 598 4.87 -5.29 -33.56
CA ALA A 598 4.34 -6.59 -33.15
C ALA A 598 3.18 -7.05 -34.04
N SER A 599 2.43 -6.12 -34.64
CA SER A 599 1.33 -6.48 -35.55
C SER A 599 1.87 -7.04 -36.85
N GLU A 600 1.49 -8.28 -37.14
CA GLU A 600 1.92 -8.99 -38.34
C GLU A 600 0.85 -9.07 -39.41
N ASN A 601 -0.44 -8.74 -39.17
CA ASN A 601 -1.49 -8.80 -40.20
C ASN A 601 -2.50 -7.68 -39.96
N CYS A 602 -2.50 -6.65 -40.80
CA CYS A 602 -3.41 -5.52 -40.66
C CYS A 602 -4.20 -5.30 -41.95
N ASP A 603 -5.47 -4.92 -41.80
CA ASP A 603 -6.31 -4.47 -42.92
C ASP A 603 -5.69 -3.22 -43.58
N PRO A 604 -5.25 -3.29 -44.87
CA PRO A 604 -4.69 -2.14 -45.59
C PRO A 604 -5.61 -0.92 -45.66
N ASN A 605 -6.93 -1.12 -45.57
CA ASN A 605 -7.97 -0.08 -45.59
C ASN A 605 -8.49 0.28 -44.18
N VAL A 606 -7.57 0.38 -43.24
CA VAL A 606 -7.89 0.80 -41.87
C VAL A 606 -8.64 2.13 -41.78
N ASN A 607 -9.64 2.24 -40.90
CA ASN A 607 -10.28 3.52 -40.56
C ASN A 607 -9.59 4.19 -39.37
N ILE A 608 -9.98 5.43 -39.08
CA ILE A 608 -9.54 6.13 -37.88
C ILE A 608 -10.74 6.36 -36.96
N THR A 609 -10.51 6.11 -35.68
CA THR A 609 -11.40 6.55 -34.61
C THR A 609 -10.89 7.89 -34.09
N VAL A 610 -11.80 8.83 -33.88
CA VAL A 610 -11.50 10.14 -33.31
C VAL A 610 -12.16 10.27 -31.95
N ILE A 611 -11.34 10.41 -30.93
CA ILE A 611 -11.76 10.53 -29.54
C ILE A 611 -11.77 12.02 -29.18
N THR A 612 -12.93 12.53 -28.81
CA THR A 612 -13.13 13.93 -28.38
C THR A 612 -13.74 14.06 -27.00
N ASP A 613 -14.42 13.04 -26.46
CA ASP A 613 -15.15 13.08 -25.19
C ASP A 613 -14.31 12.71 -23.96
N GLN A 614 -14.67 13.23 -22.78
CA GLN A 614 -13.98 12.91 -21.51
C GLN A 614 -14.29 11.52 -20.93
N ASP A 615 -15.25 10.77 -21.48
CA ASP A 615 -15.70 9.50 -20.94
C ASP A 615 -14.73 8.36 -21.28
N GLY A 616 -13.69 8.18 -20.45
CA GLY A 616 -12.83 6.98 -20.41
C GLY A 616 -11.92 6.73 -21.61
N GLN A 617 -12.25 7.23 -22.81
CA GLN A 617 -11.50 6.97 -24.03
C GLN A 617 -10.27 7.88 -24.19
N ARG A 618 -10.27 9.10 -23.66
CA ARG A 618 -9.06 9.96 -23.66
C ARG A 618 -8.00 9.49 -22.65
N ALA A 619 -8.39 8.65 -21.69
CA ALA A 619 -7.46 8.01 -20.74
C ALA A 619 -6.49 7.04 -21.44
N ILE A 620 -6.82 6.58 -22.66
CA ILE A 620 -5.96 5.75 -23.52
C ILE A 620 -4.63 6.47 -23.86
N VAL A 621 -4.64 7.81 -23.87
CA VAL A 621 -3.43 8.63 -24.06
C VAL A 621 -2.77 9.03 -22.73
N ASP A 622 -3.49 8.96 -21.61
CA ASP A 622 -3.06 9.51 -20.31
C ASP A 622 -2.31 8.50 -19.41
N GLN A 623 -2.47 7.19 -19.61
CA GLN A 623 -2.28 6.22 -18.51
C GLN A 623 -1.03 5.31 -18.52
N THR A 624 0.12 5.74 -19.02
CA THR A 624 1.37 4.97 -18.78
C THR A 624 2.52 5.73 -18.15
N GLY A 625 2.48 7.06 -18.04
CA GLY A 625 3.67 7.81 -17.59
C GLY A 625 4.90 7.60 -18.50
N LEU A 626 4.72 6.92 -19.62
CA LEU A 626 5.68 6.60 -20.68
C LEU A 626 5.05 7.00 -22.01
N LEU A 627 4.49 8.22 -22.04
CA LEU A 627 4.49 9.00 -23.27
C LEU A 627 5.94 9.42 -23.51
N ASP A 628 6.75 8.46 -23.96
CA ASP A 628 7.92 8.84 -24.69
C ASP A 628 7.43 9.64 -25.90
N GLN A 629 8.13 10.72 -26.25
CA GLN A 629 7.81 11.49 -27.45
C GLN A 629 7.93 10.63 -28.73
N GLU A 630 8.37 9.38 -28.59
CA GLU A 630 8.58 8.36 -29.61
C GLU A 630 7.31 7.61 -30.04
N LYS A 631 6.23 7.54 -29.21
CA LYS A 631 5.01 6.75 -29.53
C LYS A 631 3.78 7.58 -29.87
N TRP A 632 3.59 8.73 -29.22
CA TRP A 632 2.52 9.69 -29.51
C TRP A 632 3.09 11.08 -29.77
N ALA A 633 2.52 11.77 -30.75
CA ALA A 633 2.91 13.11 -31.14
C ALA A 633 1.82 14.12 -30.75
N SER A 634 2.25 15.26 -30.21
CA SER A 634 1.49 16.50 -30.37
C SER A 634 1.57 16.89 -31.84
N GLU A 635 0.46 16.76 -32.53
CA GLU A 635 0.34 17.07 -33.93
C GLU A 635 -0.09 18.53 -34.06
N HIS A 636 0.76 19.33 -34.69
CA HIS A 636 0.30 20.56 -35.32
C HIS A 636 -0.19 20.22 -36.70
N VAL A 637 -1.43 20.62 -37.00
CA VAL A 637 -2.00 20.39 -38.33
C VAL A 637 -1.13 21.08 -39.40
N TYR A 638 -0.31 22.09 -39.02
CA TYR A 638 0.94 22.48 -39.69
C TYR A 638 2.00 23.05 -38.73
N GLU A 639 3.29 22.79 -39.00
CA GLU A 639 4.43 23.32 -38.23
C GLU A 639 5.09 24.55 -38.87
N ALA A 640 6.10 25.14 -38.21
CA ALA A 640 6.93 26.23 -38.75
C ALA A 640 7.58 25.92 -40.12
N ASN A 641 7.74 24.63 -40.45
CA ASN A 641 8.10 24.15 -41.78
C ASN A 641 7.16 24.68 -42.88
N TRP A 642 5.86 24.82 -42.59
CA TRP A 642 4.87 25.39 -43.50
C TRP A 642 5.18 26.85 -43.85
N VAL A 643 5.51 27.68 -42.85
CA VAL A 643 5.87 29.08 -43.06
C VAL A 643 7.16 29.17 -43.88
N ARG A 644 8.16 28.34 -43.57
CA ARG A 644 9.39 28.24 -44.37
C ARG A 644 9.10 27.83 -45.82
N ASP A 645 8.26 26.82 -46.04
CA ASP A 645 7.95 26.29 -47.38
C ASP A 645 7.13 27.27 -48.21
N TYR A 646 6.17 27.96 -47.60
CA TYR A 646 5.48 29.06 -48.22
C TYR A 646 6.46 30.17 -48.65
N ILE A 647 7.38 30.59 -47.78
CA ILE A 647 8.36 31.63 -48.13
C ILE A 647 9.31 31.15 -49.26
N ASN A 648 9.73 29.88 -49.25
CA ASN A 648 10.49 29.30 -50.35
C ASN A 648 9.69 29.26 -51.65
N TYR A 649 8.38 28.99 -51.57
CA TYR A 649 7.48 29.00 -52.72
C TYR A 649 7.24 30.42 -53.25
N LEU A 650 7.09 31.40 -52.37
CA LEU A 650 7.05 32.83 -52.72
C LEU A 650 8.34 33.24 -53.43
N GLN A 651 9.51 32.89 -52.89
CA GLN A 651 10.80 33.11 -53.54
C GLN A 651 10.86 32.45 -54.92
N LYS A 652 10.39 31.21 -55.05
CA LYS A 652 10.30 30.51 -56.36
C LYS A 652 9.45 31.31 -57.35
N ARG A 653 8.29 31.82 -56.93
CA ARG A 653 7.38 32.63 -57.78
C ARG A 653 7.99 33.97 -58.17
N LEU A 654 8.70 34.62 -57.26
CA LEU A 654 9.33 35.93 -57.49
C LEU A 654 10.68 35.87 -58.22
N ASN A 655 11.33 34.70 -58.25
CA ASN A 655 12.69 34.53 -58.77
C ASN A 655 12.79 33.44 -59.85
N ASN A 656 12.02 33.56 -60.93
CA ASN A 656 12.11 32.68 -62.12
C ASN A 656 12.11 31.17 -61.80
N ASN A 657 11.26 30.73 -60.86
CA ASN A 657 11.19 29.35 -60.38
C ASN A 657 12.46 28.82 -59.66
N ASN A 658 13.34 29.70 -59.18
CA ASN A 658 14.54 29.33 -58.43
C ASN A 658 14.44 29.67 -56.92
N PRO A 659 14.03 28.71 -56.05
CA PRO A 659 13.92 28.93 -54.61
C PRO A 659 15.27 29.13 -53.89
N GLY A 660 16.39 28.72 -54.49
CA GLY A 660 17.75 28.82 -53.90
C GLY A 660 18.62 29.93 -54.50
N GLY A 661 18.10 30.70 -55.46
CA GLY A 661 18.79 31.87 -55.99
C GLY A 661 18.83 33.03 -54.98
N PRO A 662 19.47 34.18 -55.32
CA PRO A 662 19.52 35.35 -54.43
C PRO A 662 18.13 35.73 -53.90
N CYS A 663 17.99 35.93 -52.58
CA CYS A 663 16.69 36.28 -52.00
C CYS A 663 16.11 37.55 -52.64
N HIS A 664 14.86 37.46 -53.09
CA HIS A 664 14.12 38.63 -53.53
C HIS A 664 13.93 39.61 -52.36
N ALA A 665 13.96 40.92 -52.64
CA ALA A 665 13.84 41.94 -51.58
C ALA A 665 12.55 41.77 -50.75
N ALA A 666 11.42 41.49 -51.42
CA ALA A 666 10.14 41.19 -50.76
C ALA A 666 10.18 40.02 -49.78
N VAL A 667 10.99 38.99 -50.07
CA VAL A 667 11.18 37.86 -49.15
C VAL A 667 12.00 38.28 -47.94
N GLY A 668 13.02 39.12 -48.12
CA GLY A 668 13.84 39.64 -47.03
C GLY A 668 13.06 40.45 -45.99
N ARG A 669 12.03 41.19 -46.44
CA ARG A 669 11.19 42.07 -45.60
C ARG A 669 10.37 41.33 -44.54
N PHE A 670 10.12 40.03 -44.70
CA PHE A 670 9.42 39.24 -43.68
C PHE A 670 10.16 39.20 -42.33
N TRP A 671 11.47 39.45 -42.31
CA TRP A 671 12.31 39.51 -41.10
C TRP A 671 12.60 40.95 -40.63
N ASP A 672 12.07 41.97 -41.31
CA ASP A 672 12.25 43.35 -40.91
C ASP A 672 11.20 43.72 -39.83
N ALA A 673 11.59 44.58 -38.89
CA ALA A 673 10.72 45.01 -37.78
C ALA A 673 9.70 46.07 -38.26
N LEU A 674 8.72 45.63 -39.05
CA LEU A 674 7.70 46.47 -39.69
C LEU A 674 6.45 46.70 -38.82
N ASN A 675 6.34 46.03 -37.67
CA ASN A 675 5.24 46.15 -36.69
C ASN A 675 3.84 45.94 -37.29
N PRO A 676 3.55 44.73 -37.86
CA PRO A 676 2.23 44.42 -38.38
C PRO A 676 1.16 44.57 -37.30
N THR A 677 0.01 45.16 -37.67
CA THR A 677 -1.14 45.31 -36.77
C THR A 677 -2.15 44.21 -37.03
N TYR A 678 -2.16 43.16 -36.20
CA TYR A 678 -3.04 42.00 -36.28
C TYR A 678 -3.54 41.62 -34.88
N THR A 679 -4.53 40.73 -34.80
CA THR A 679 -4.98 40.18 -33.52
C THR A 679 -4.23 38.88 -33.21
N PRO A 680 -3.31 38.85 -32.23
CA PRO A 680 -2.59 37.64 -31.90
C PRO A 680 -3.54 36.58 -31.31
N PRO A 681 -3.41 35.30 -31.69
CA PRO A 681 -4.31 34.27 -31.21
C PRO A 681 -3.97 33.87 -29.76
N GLY A 682 -4.97 33.35 -29.02
CA GLY A 682 -4.73 32.81 -27.67
C GLY A 682 -4.22 33.79 -26.61
N GLY A 683 -4.38 35.11 -26.79
CA GLY A 683 -3.88 36.12 -25.85
C GLY A 683 -2.36 36.39 -25.95
N ALA A 684 -1.74 35.95 -27.04
CA ALA A 684 -0.35 36.25 -27.40
C ALA A 684 -0.06 37.77 -27.48
N THR A 685 1.19 38.18 -27.26
CA THR A 685 1.66 39.53 -27.61
C THR A 685 1.94 39.61 -29.10
N ALA A 686 1.61 40.74 -29.74
CA ALA A 686 1.91 40.97 -31.14
C ALA A 686 3.42 41.03 -31.40
N LYS A 687 3.86 40.53 -32.55
CA LYS A 687 5.26 40.53 -33.00
C LYS A 687 5.52 41.69 -33.95
N ASP A 688 6.77 42.16 -33.93
CA ASP A 688 7.25 43.26 -34.76
C ASP A 688 7.63 42.82 -36.19
N LYS A 689 7.77 41.51 -36.45
CA LYS A 689 8.10 40.95 -37.77
C LYS A 689 6.97 40.08 -38.33
N TYR A 690 6.72 40.18 -39.63
CA TYR A 690 5.73 39.36 -40.32
C TYR A 690 6.01 37.86 -40.20
N VAL A 691 7.26 37.42 -40.29
CA VAL A 691 7.61 35.98 -40.14
C VAL A 691 7.23 35.42 -38.77
N GLU A 692 7.37 36.21 -37.72
CA GLU A 692 7.02 35.82 -36.35
C GLU A 692 5.50 35.92 -36.11
N ALA A 693 4.84 36.89 -36.74
CA ALA A 693 3.37 36.97 -36.74
C ALA A 693 2.74 35.73 -37.41
N LEU A 694 3.29 35.28 -38.55
CA LEU A 694 2.84 34.08 -39.24
C LEU A 694 2.97 32.82 -38.37
N THR A 695 4.07 32.65 -37.64
CA THR A 695 4.27 31.47 -36.78
C THR A 695 3.38 31.47 -35.55
N GLN A 696 2.92 32.63 -35.07
CA GLN A 696 1.96 32.70 -33.95
C GLN A 696 0.58 32.12 -34.29
N HIS A 697 0.19 32.09 -35.57
CA HIS A 697 -1.08 31.51 -36.01
C HIS A 697 -1.03 29.98 -36.20
N LEU A 698 0.11 29.33 -35.92
CA LEU A 698 0.21 27.88 -35.89
C LEU A 698 -0.22 27.31 -34.53
N GLY A 699 -0.15 25.99 -34.36
CA GLY A 699 -0.31 25.36 -33.05
C GLY A 699 0.87 25.71 -32.14
N THR A 700 0.57 26.23 -30.95
CA THR A 700 1.52 26.74 -29.95
C THR A 700 0.87 26.58 -28.56
N VAL A 701 1.61 26.84 -27.48
CA VAL A 701 1.04 26.88 -26.12
C VAL A 701 -0.16 27.85 -25.96
N ASN A 702 -0.25 28.92 -26.75
CA ASN A 702 -1.37 29.87 -26.67
C ASN A 702 -2.57 29.44 -27.51
N THR A 703 -2.33 28.67 -28.58
CA THR A 703 -3.35 28.23 -29.52
C THR A 703 -3.74 26.77 -29.35
N ALA A 704 -3.13 26.05 -28.40
CA ALA A 704 -3.44 24.66 -28.08
C ALA A 704 -4.88 24.45 -27.58
N TYR A 705 -5.46 25.47 -26.93
CA TYR A 705 -6.86 25.47 -26.46
C TYR A 705 -7.85 25.94 -27.55
N GLU A 706 -7.38 26.05 -28.79
CA GLU A 706 -8.18 26.23 -30.00
C GLU A 706 -8.09 24.94 -30.83
N PRO A 707 -9.09 24.60 -31.67
CA PRO A 707 -8.96 23.48 -32.60
C PRO A 707 -7.90 23.85 -33.65
N ARG A 708 -6.63 23.61 -33.37
CA ARG A 708 -5.46 23.77 -34.26
C ARG A 708 -4.43 22.65 -34.08
N MET A 709 -4.67 21.76 -33.12
CA MET A 709 -3.79 20.66 -32.74
C MET A 709 -4.59 19.37 -32.62
N ALA A 710 -3.91 18.25 -32.84
CA ALA A 710 -4.42 16.91 -32.60
C ALA A 710 -3.39 16.10 -31.82
N VAL A 711 -3.79 14.96 -31.26
CA VAL A 711 -2.86 13.94 -30.78
C VAL A 711 -2.97 12.73 -31.70
N ILE A 712 -1.84 12.26 -32.20
CA ILE A 712 -1.78 11.12 -33.13
C ILE A 712 -0.58 10.26 -32.79
N GLN A 713 -0.59 8.98 -33.19
CA GLN A 713 0.58 8.12 -33.06
C GLN A 713 1.80 8.75 -33.77
N GLN A 714 2.98 8.70 -33.14
CA GLN A 714 4.22 9.31 -33.66
C GLN A 714 4.58 8.75 -35.04
N ARG A 715 4.34 7.46 -35.29
CA ARG A 715 4.56 6.84 -36.60
C ARG A 715 3.69 7.47 -37.71
N LEU A 716 2.42 7.76 -37.42
CA LEU A 716 1.53 8.45 -38.36
C LEU A 716 1.97 9.92 -38.55
N ASN A 717 2.47 10.57 -37.50
CA ASN A 717 3.03 11.92 -37.58
C ASN A 717 4.32 11.98 -38.45
N ASN A 718 5.17 10.96 -38.38
CA ASN A 718 6.34 10.84 -39.25
C ASN A 718 5.94 10.56 -40.71
N LEU A 719 4.96 9.68 -40.94
CA LEU A 719 4.42 9.40 -42.28
C LEU A 719 3.85 10.66 -42.95
N LYS A 720 3.19 11.53 -42.19
CA LYS A 720 2.75 12.85 -42.68
C LYS A 720 3.93 13.63 -43.27
N TYR A 721 5.03 13.74 -42.52
CA TYR A 721 6.20 14.48 -42.98
C TYR A 721 6.77 13.90 -44.30
N LEU A 722 6.87 12.57 -44.38
CA LEU A 722 7.36 11.87 -45.58
C LEU A 722 6.44 12.09 -46.78
N MET A 723 5.12 12.03 -46.57
CA MET A 723 4.10 12.29 -47.59
C MET A 723 4.26 13.68 -48.21
N PHE A 724 4.38 14.72 -47.39
CA PHE A 724 4.51 16.09 -47.91
C PHE A 724 5.90 16.41 -48.46
N SER A 725 6.94 15.78 -47.93
CA SER A 725 8.31 15.89 -48.45
C SER A 725 8.52 15.06 -49.71
N LYS A 726 7.55 14.21 -50.08
CA LYS A 726 7.61 13.22 -51.18
C LYS A 726 8.83 12.31 -51.09
N TRP A 727 9.19 11.94 -49.86
CA TRP A 727 10.23 10.96 -49.55
C TRP A 727 9.62 9.59 -49.40
N ASN A 728 10.40 8.51 -49.54
CA ASN A 728 9.87 7.16 -49.44
C ASN A 728 9.03 6.98 -48.14
N LEU A 729 7.75 6.61 -48.28
CA LEU A 729 6.83 6.46 -47.13
C LEU A 729 7.24 5.34 -46.19
N VAL A 730 8.02 4.39 -46.69
CA VAL A 730 8.73 3.39 -45.89
C VAL A 730 10.20 3.78 -45.97
N GLY A 731 10.78 4.25 -44.86
CA GLY A 731 12.12 4.84 -44.83
C GLY A 731 13.22 3.89 -45.37
N PRO A 732 14.38 4.43 -45.81
CA PRO A 732 15.54 3.61 -46.16
C PRO A 732 15.94 2.70 -44.98
N GLY A 733 16.40 1.47 -45.23
CA GLY A 733 16.82 0.54 -44.16
C GLY A 733 15.68 -0.26 -43.50
N ARG A 734 14.47 0.31 -43.40
CA ARG A 734 13.30 -0.35 -42.78
C ARG A 734 12.81 -1.59 -43.50
N GLU A 735 13.18 -1.79 -44.77
CA GLU A 735 12.89 -3.01 -45.52
C GLU A 735 13.51 -4.27 -44.88
N LYS A 736 14.56 -4.12 -44.06
CA LYS A 736 15.17 -5.22 -43.28
C LYS A 736 14.32 -5.61 -42.07
N VAL A 737 13.58 -4.64 -41.52
CA VAL A 737 12.76 -4.78 -40.32
C VAL A 737 11.33 -5.23 -40.69
N ILE A 738 10.80 -4.66 -41.79
CA ILE A 738 9.55 -5.08 -42.43
C ILE A 738 9.86 -6.23 -43.40
N ASN A 739 10.23 -7.36 -42.83
CA ASN A 739 10.70 -8.53 -43.58
C ASN A 739 9.59 -9.57 -43.85
N THR A 740 8.41 -9.43 -43.24
CA THR A 740 7.27 -10.31 -43.49
C THR A 740 6.20 -9.62 -44.34
N PRO A 741 5.52 -10.36 -45.25
CA PRO A 741 4.44 -9.82 -46.07
C PRO A 741 3.30 -9.21 -45.25
N GLY A 742 3.02 -9.79 -44.09
CA GLY A 742 2.02 -9.28 -43.18
C GLY A 742 2.42 -7.94 -42.51
N LYS A 743 3.68 -7.75 -42.10
CA LYS A 743 4.16 -6.42 -41.64
C LYS A 743 4.05 -5.36 -42.74
N TRP A 744 4.22 -5.74 -44.01
CA TRP A 744 3.97 -4.85 -45.15
C TRP A 744 2.48 -4.44 -45.27
N THR A 745 1.53 -5.33 -44.98
CA THR A 745 0.09 -4.95 -44.94
C THR A 745 -0.16 -3.89 -43.87
N CYS A 746 0.50 -3.98 -42.71
CA CYS A 746 0.44 -2.97 -41.66
C CYS A 746 1.05 -1.61 -42.06
N GLU A 747 2.04 -1.57 -42.96
CA GLU A 747 2.54 -0.29 -43.50
C GLU A 747 1.55 0.37 -44.46
N LEU A 748 0.86 -0.41 -45.31
CA LEU A 748 -0.19 0.13 -46.16
C LEU A 748 -1.34 0.68 -45.31
N ALA A 749 -1.71 -0.03 -44.26
CA ALA A 749 -2.67 0.41 -43.26
C ALA A 749 -2.21 1.71 -42.57
N ARG A 750 -0.93 1.76 -42.16
CA ARG A 750 -0.09 2.94 -41.86
C ARG A 750 -0.48 4.18 -42.68
N ILE A 751 -0.22 4.06 -43.97
CA ILE A 751 -0.36 5.12 -44.96
C ILE A 751 -1.83 5.51 -45.15
N SER A 752 -2.72 4.52 -45.20
CA SER A 752 -4.17 4.72 -45.31
C SER A 752 -4.73 5.52 -44.12
N ALA A 753 -4.37 5.15 -42.89
CA ALA A 753 -4.74 5.89 -41.68
C ALA A 753 -4.26 7.35 -41.73
N THR A 754 -3.02 7.60 -42.16
CA THR A 754 -2.48 8.97 -42.29
C THR A 754 -3.27 9.80 -43.30
N CYS A 755 -3.68 9.23 -44.44
CA CYS A 755 -4.51 9.97 -45.39
C CYS A 755 -5.93 10.23 -44.86
N LYS A 756 -6.54 9.25 -44.19
CA LYS A 756 -7.87 9.41 -43.58
C LYS A 756 -7.88 10.39 -42.42
N TYR A 757 -6.81 10.46 -41.64
CA TYR A 757 -6.55 11.52 -40.67
C TYR A 757 -6.66 12.90 -41.32
N PHE A 758 -5.98 13.10 -42.44
CA PHE A 758 -6.05 14.37 -43.14
C PHE A 758 -7.42 14.70 -43.69
N ALA A 759 -8.18 13.72 -44.19
CA ALA A 759 -9.52 13.96 -44.70
C ALA A 759 -10.59 14.11 -43.60
N HIS A 760 -10.25 13.86 -42.34
CA HIS A 760 -11.21 13.88 -41.26
C HIS A 760 -11.77 15.30 -41.03
N PRO A 761 -13.11 15.47 -40.87
CA PRO A 761 -13.72 16.79 -40.72
C PRO A 761 -13.15 17.64 -39.57
N LEU A 762 -12.90 17.04 -38.39
CA LEU A 762 -12.33 17.76 -37.24
C LEU A 762 -10.90 18.25 -37.51
N VAL A 763 -10.12 17.46 -38.25
CA VAL A 763 -8.74 17.83 -38.62
C VAL A 763 -8.76 18.93 -39.68
N GLN A 764 -9.71 18.87 -40.63
CA GLN A 764 -9.93 19.93 -41.62
C GLN A 764 -10.40 21.25 -41.01
N GLU A 765 -11.23 21.22 -39.97
CA GLU A 765 -11.60 22.43 -39.22
C GLU A 765 -10.40 23.02 -38.48
N ALA A 766 -9.57 22.16 -37.87
CA ALA A 766 -8.35 22.60 -37.22
C ALA A 766 -7.33 23.20 -38.22
N LEU A 767 -7.26 22.60 -39.40
CA LEU A 767 -6.47 23.06 -40.53
C LEU A 767 -6.90 24.44 -41.02
N LYS A 768 -8.20 24.61 -41.27
CA LYS A 768 -8.82 25.85 -41.70
C LYS A 768 -8.46 27.00 -40.76
N LYS A 769 -8.47 26.76 -39.45
CA LYS A 769 -8.19 27.79 -38.45
C LYS A 769 -6.75 28.32 -38.50
N SER A 770 -5.77 27.42 -38.68
CA SER A 770 -4.36 27.79 -38.86
C SER A 770 -4.14 28.56 -40.17
N ILE A 771 -4.76 28.11 -41.27
CA ILE A 771 -4.63 28.72 -42.59
C ILE A 771 -5.24 30.12 -42.65
N LEU A 772 -6.45 30.31 -42.11
CA LEU A 772 -7.08 31.63 -42.09
C LEU A 772 -6.32 32.64 -41.25
N GLY A 773 -5.71 32.22 -40.13
CA GLY A 773 -4.84 33.09 -39.34
C GLY A 773 -3.58 33.53 -40.09
N ILE A 774 -2.95 32.62 -40.84
CA ILE A 774 -1.83 32.98 -41.73
C ILE A 774 -2.29 33.98 -42.79
N GLU A 775 -3.42 33.72 -43.44
CA GLU A 775 -3.94 34.57 -44.51
C GLU A 775 -4.36 35.96 -44.03
N GLU A 776 -4.78 36.10 -42.76
CA GLU A 776 -5.03 37.40 -42.14
C GLU A 776 -3.75 38.25 -42.09
N VAL A 777 -2.64 37.67 -41.63
CA VAL A 777 -1.34 38.35 -41.59
C VAL A 777 -0.83 38.69 -42.99
N LEU A 778 -1.04 37.80 -43.96
CA LEU A 778 -0.66 38.05 -45.36
C LEU A 778 -1.53 39.12 -46.04
N ASP A 779 -2.81 39.23 -45.67
CA ASP A 779 -3.71 40.30 -46.13
C ASP A 779 -3.22 41.69 -45.65
N ILE A 780 -2.74 41.74 -44.39
CA ILE A 780 -2.11 42.92 -43.82
C ILE A 780 -0.81 43.24 -44.57
N ALA A 781 0.01 42.24 -44.88
CA ALA A 781 1.24 42.41 -45.66
C ALA A 781 0.97 42.94 -47.09
N ASP A 782 -0.11 42.48 -47.73
CA ASP A 782 -0.54 42.95 -49.06
C ASP A 782 -1.00 44.43 -49.03
N SER A 783 -1.48 44.90 -47.87
CA SER A 783 -1.97 46.26 -47.68
C SER A 783 -0.92 47.23 -47.12
N ASP A 784 0.15 46.72 -46.51
CA ASP A 784 1.20 47.51 -45.88
C ASP A 784 2.14 48.13 -46.94
N PRO A 785 2.25 49.48 -47.00
CA PRO A 785 3.13 50.17 -47.95
C PRO A 785 4.60 49.78 -47.87
N ASN A 786 5.07 49.31 -46.71
CA ASN A 786 6.45 48.88 -46.52
C ASN A 786 6.68 47.41 -46.89
N MET A 787 5.61 46.63 -47.10
CA MET A 787 5.67 45.20 -47.35
C MET A 787 5.21 44.82 -48.77
N LYS A 788 4.15 45.47 -49.27
CA LYS A 788 3.51 45.18 -50.56
C LYS A 788 4.49 45.16 -51.73
N GLU A 789 4.17 44.35 -52.74
CA GLU A 789 4.96 44.20 -53.96
C GLU A 789 4.02 44.27 -55.18
N ASP A 790 4.37 45.08 -56.18
CA ASP A 790 3.45 45.38 -57.28
C ASP A 790 3.09 44.11 -58.09
N GLY A 791 1.78 43.89 -58.30
CA GLY A 791 1.27 42.73 -59.04
C GLY A 791 1.36 41.39 -58.30
N ILE A 792 1.73 41.42 -57.02
CA ILE A 792 1.87 40.26 -56.15
C ILE A 792 0.88 40.37 -55.00
N SER A 793 0.17 39.28 -54.73
CA SER A 793 -0.56 39.10 -53.47
C SER A 793 0.06 37.92 -52.73
N PHE A 794 0.68 38.20 -51.59
CA PHE A 794 1.23 37.21 -50.68
C PHE A 794 0.14 36.22 -50.25
N LYS A 795 -1.06 36.73 -49.94
CA LYS A 795 -2.20 35.88 -49.58
C LYS A 795 -2.62 34.96 -50.72
N GLN A 796 -2.78 35.48 -51.95
CA GLN A 796 -3.16 34.63 -53.09
C GLN A 796 -2.10 33.57 -53.39
N ILE A 797 -0.81 33.93 -53.32
CA ILE A 797 0.28 32.97 -53.51
C ILE A 797 0.26 31.88 -52.43
N HIS A 798 -0.14 32.19 -51.19
CA HIS A 798 -0.33 31.18 -50.14
C HIS A 798 -1.49 30.22 -50.45
N LYS A 799 -2.59 30.71 -51.03
CA LYS A 799 -3.69 29.84 -51.50
C LYS A 799 -3.21 28.88 -52.58
N ASP A 800 -2.48 29.39 -53.56
CA ASP A 800 -1.90 28.58 -54.64
C ASP A 800 -0.89 27.56 -54.09
N PHE A 801 -0.08 27.96 -53.09
CA PHE A 801 0.85 27.06 -52.40
C PHE A 801 0.12 25.92 -51.70
N TYR A 802 -0.94 26.21 -50.95
CA TYR A 802 -1.74 25.19 -50.26
C TYR A 802 -2.29 24.15 -51.24
N GLU A 803 -2.92 24.60 -52.33
CA GLU A 803 -3.49 23.70 -53.34
C GLU A 803 -2.41 22.83 -54.00
N GLU A 804 -1.31 23.44 -54.44
CA GLU A 804 -0.21 22.71 -55.08
C GLU A 804 0.46 21.73 -54.10
N PHE A 805 0.68 22.13 -52.85
CA PHE A 805 1.34 21.29 -51.85
C PHE A 805 0.50 20.07 -51.48
N TYR A 806 -0.79 20.26 -51.22
CA TYR A 806 -1.68 19.21 -50.73
C TYR A 806 -2.10 18.22 -51.83
N ASN A 807 -2.45 18.73 -53.02
CA ASN A 807 -2.82 17.88 -54.16
C ASN A 807 -1.66 16.98 -54.58
N ASN A 808 -0.47 17.58 -54.69
CA ASN A 808 0.72 16.86 -55.10
C ASN A 808 1.16 15.78 -54.11
N ALA A 809 1.02 16.02 -52.80
CA ALA A 809 1.35 15.03 -51.78
C ALA A 809 0.36 13.85 -51.83
N THR A 810 -0.94 14.15 -51.98
CA THR A 810 -2.00 13.12 -52.05
C THR A 810 -1.86 12.23 -53.29
N GLU A 811 -1.63 12.83 -54.47
CA GLU A 811 -1.42 12.07 -55.72
C GLU A 811 -0.17 11.20 -55.64
N TRP A 812 0.91 11.74 -55.08
CA TRP A 812 2.15 11.01 -54.89
C TRP A 812 1.98 9.82 -53.92
N THR A 813 1.27 10.01 -52.81
CA THR A 813 0.97 8.92 -51.86
C THR A 813 0.12 7.83 -52.50
N ARG A 814 -0.90 8.19 -53.31
CA ARG A 814 -1.70 7.21 -54.08
C ARG A 814 -0.82 6.41 -55.03
N GLN A 815 0.11 7.06 -55.74
CA GLN A 815 1.05 6.35 -56.59
C GLN A 815 1.88 5.35 -55.78
N LYS A 816 2.40 5.75 -54.61
CA LYS A 816 3.21 4.89 -53.75
C LYS A 816 2.48 3.70 -53.18
N LEU A 817 1.22 3.85 -52.78
CA LEU A 817 0.37 2.72 -52.39
C LEU A 817 0.30 1.66 -53.49
N GLY A 818 0.12 2.08 -54.75
CA GLY A 818 0.15 1.17 -55.91
C GLY A 818 1.51 0.52 -56.15
N ASP A 819 2.61 1.29 -56.03
CA ASP A 819 3.97 0.78 -56.17
C ASP A 819 4.30 -0.29 -55.11
N TYR A 820 3.92 -0.06 -53.85
CA TYR A 820 4.17 -1.01 -52.76
C TYR A 820 3.31 -2.26 -52.87
N ALA A 821 2.01 -2.12 -53.19
CA ALA A 821 1.14 -3.27 -53.42
C ALA A 821 1.66 -4.15 -54.56
N LYS A 822 2.14 -3.54 -55.65
CA LYS A 822 2.82 -4.26 -56.73
C LYS A 822 4.06 -5.00 -56.22
N ALA A 823 4.92 -4.34 -55.47
CA ALA A 823 6.14 -4.95 -54.94
C ALA A 823 5.84 -6.12 -53.99
N MET A 824 4.75 -6.06 -53.21
CA MET A 824 4.31 -7.15 -52.34
C MET A 824 3.83 -8.37 -53.15
N LEU A 825 3.01 -8.16 -54.18
CA LEU A 825 2.52 -9.23 -55.05
C LEU A 825 3.66 -9.88 -55.85
N ASP A 826 4.61 -9.07 -56.34
CA ASP A 826 5.78 -9.56 -57.10
C ASP A 826 6.74 -10.39 -56.21
N LYS A 827 6.83 -10.09 -54.90
CA LYS A 827 7.64 -10.84 -53.93
C LYS A 827 6.97 -12.14 -53.44
N GLY A 828 5.64 -12.22 -53.50
CA GLY A 828 4.86 -13.36 -53.01
C GLY A 828 4.76 -13.46 -51.49
N GLY A 829 3.93 -14.38 -51.00
CA GLY A 829 3.73 -14.62 -49.56
C GLY A 829 2.75 -13.64 -48.88
N VAL A 830 2.01 -12.84 -49.65
CA VAL A 830 0.91 -12.02 -49.13
C VAL A 830 -0.10 -12.93 -48.40
N PRO A 831 -0.57 -12.57 -47.20
CA PRO A 831 -1.58 -13.37 -46.51
C PRO A 831 -2.83 -13.56 -47.39
N ASP A 832 -3.35 -14.78 -47.46
CA ASP A 832 -4.49 -15.15 -48.31
C ASP A 832 -5.70 -14.23 -48.09
N ASP A 833 -5.93 -13.81 -46.84
CA ASP A 833 -7.04 -12.92 -46.46
C ASP A 833 -6.95 -11.50 -47.05
N PHE A 834 -5.78 -11.09 -47.56
CA PHE A 834 -5.55 -9.75 -48.09
C PHE A 834 -5.12 -9.71 -49.56
N GLU A 835 -4.90 -10.84 -50.23
CA GLU A 835 -4.39 -10.87 -51.62
C GLU A 835 -5.28 -10.10 -52.61
N ASP A 836 -6.60 -10.25 -52.50
CA ASP A 836 -7.59 -9.54 -53.33
C ASP A 836 -7.52 -8.03 -53.08
N GLU A 837 -7.34 -7.63 -51.82
CA GLU A 837 -7.25 -6.24 -51.45
C GLU A 837 -5.96 -5.60 -51.94
N ILE A 838 -4.81 -6.24 -51.74
CA ILE A 838 -3.53 -5.76 -52.27
C ILE A 838 -3.57 -5.66 -53.80
N THR A 839 -4.21 -6.62 -54.48
CA THR A 839 -4.44 -6.57 -55.94
C THR A 839 -5.28 -5.36 -56.32
N ARG A 840 -6.34 -5.06 -55.56
CA ARG A 840 -7.16 -3.87 -55.77
C ARG A 840 -6.37 -2.59 -55.54
N ILE A 841 -5.49 -2.52 -54.54
CA ILE A 841 -4.59 -1.37 -54.32
C ILE A 841 -3.66 -1.16 -55.50
N ARG A 842 -3.16 -2.21 -56.16
CA ARG A 842 -2.32 -2.11 -57.35
C ARG A 842 -3.08 -1.63 -58.59
N ASP A 843 -4.28 -2.16 -58.83
CA ASP A 843 -4.95 -2.02 -60.14
C ASP A 843 -6.05 -0.96 -60.17
N ASP A 844 -6.72 -0.69 -59.04
CA ASP A 844 -7.89 0.18 -58.97
C ASP A 844 -7.53 1.59 -58.44
N GLU A 845 -7.49 2.56 -59.36
CA GLU A 845 -7.26 3.97 -59.00
C GLU A 845 -8.39 4.56 -58.14
N ALA A 846 -9.63 4.11 -58.33
CA ALA A 846 -10.75 4.57 -57.50
C ALA A 846 -10.59 4.05 -56.07
N TYR A 847 -10.15 2.81 -55.88
CA TYR A 847 -9.86 2.27 -54.55
C TYR A 847 -8.72 3.01 -53.85
N ARG A 848 -7.65 3.36 -54.57
CA ARG A 848 -6.60 4.21 -53.98
C ARG A 848 -7.10 5.61 -53.58
N LYS A 849 -8.14 6.13 -54.23
CA LYS A 849 -8.80 7.38 -53.81
C LYS A 849 -9.64 7.20 -52.55
N GLU A 850 -10.17 6.00 -52.30
CA GLU A 850 -10.86 5.66 -51.05
C GLU A 850 -9.86 5.51 -49.88
N LEU A 851 -8.71 4.87 -50.12
CA LEU A 851 -7.63 4.71 -49.13
C LEU A 851 -6.96 6.04 -48.78
N CYS A 852 -6.69 6.85 -49.80
CA CYS A 852 -6.11 8.17 -49.62
C CYS A 852 -7.04 9.25 -50.19
N PRO A 853 -8.09 9.62 -49.44
CA PRO A 853 -9.06 10.63 -49.87
C PRO A 853 -8.43 12.02 -49.98
N GLN A 854 -9.00 12.85 -50.84
CA GLN A 854 -8.58 14.24 -51.04
C GLN A 854 -9.69 15.17 -50.56
N THR A 855 -9.37 16.05 -49.62
CA THR A 855 -10.26 17.12 -49.15
C THR A 855 -9.94 18.42 -49.89
N LYS A 856 -10.96 18.96 -50.56
CA LYS A 856 -10.84 20.26 -51.23
C LYS A 856 -11.04 21.39 -50.22
N ARG A 857 -10.35 22.51 -50.46
CA ARG A 857 -10.54 23.77 -49.74
C ARG A 857 -11.90 24.39 -50.10
N GLU A 858 -12.98 23.91 -49.50
CA GLU A 858 -14.33 24.43 -49.73
C GLU A 858 -14.80 25.29 -48.54
N GLY A 859 -15.17 26.55 -48.80
CA GLY A 859 -15.75 27.45 -47.79
C GLY A 859 -14.76 28.02 -46.75
N TRP A 860 -13.48 28.18 -47.12
CA TRP A 860 -12.42 28.75 -46.28
C TRP A 860 -12.21 30.23 -46.54
#